data_AF-A0A1J4KC44-F1
#
_entry.id   AF-A0A1J4KC44-F1
#
_cell.length_a   1.000
_cell.length_b   1.000
_cell.length_c   1.000
_cell.angle_alpha   90.00
_cell.angle_beta   90.00
_cell.angle_gamma   90.00
#
_symmetry.space_group_name_H-M   'P 1'
#
loop_
_entity.id
_entity.type
_entity.pdbx_description
1 polymer ?
#
loop_
_entity_poly.entity_id
_entity_poly.type
_entity_poly.pdbx_seq_one_letter_code
_entity_poly.pdbx_strand_id
1 'polypeptide(L)'
;MFSLLFSLSVLKLDPSRTWVGKHLELLFSYRYYGSNNFRIPAIIYAKDESIIGISDIRYNHAGDLPAKIGVAIRRKPKGKPWESAFLASGTIRDVGDGDAAAVMDRKTGVIYLVWSGDRGYQGGSMSSPDNPAHVYFTRSYDNGVNWDDKIDITHFIFSKLCTQCSEERKSKWIALFVSSGAGCQMRDGRLTFACLVLVEYDEGKRHDCNYILYTDDFGETWDMEPGAAMSGGANEAKLIELNNGTLMISIRQMSNRRFVYSNDRGKTWYGGWNHPQVKDGWCNGEIKRMTSVIDGFNKNRILSSTTFRGGYGWRSNVSLAISYDEGLTFPYARIIENLDSAYSTIDTTKDGEILVHYEKNGPSAYDMTVATVSLEWLTEGTDHFERAKLLQWCLSSTESSKCPKDTYRFNYKVFDQYVESYSLVYPEEIRYTFVEKFRDFIINLNAEGLHKGTYNNLNDKMAVNIIGKSELERSLSFNNFDVTIQQKQLMNAAVFVENGQLTIRDVGGLIVYFGQKELQFFDSGVKKSFPMTSTTQVIIEVVGDIEVHPMPAEPESGPELNPTTNLLSNGFSLTIKTNAKNVTIKFKGTWEKDTAELIHFDVDNSTTIFVQEGNEDLFPDAIPEPLATATPAQTPPPSASILPAPSTVPPKGPAKILISYAIAMLFGGLAVGLTIGFVIVFFRYRRKENTVDASEKGVVFQSFNDTI
;
A
#
# COMPACT_ATOMS: atom_id res chain seq x y z
N MET A 1 -4.52 -64.26 -6.11
CA MET A 1 -5.61 -63.29 -5.79
C MET A 1 -5.35 -62.82 -4.36
N PHE A 2 -5.31 -61.53 -4.01
CA PHE A 2 -5.24 -60.30 -4.82
C PHE A 2 -3.91 -59.58 -4.48
N SER A 3 -3.29 -58.90 -5.43
CA SER A 3 -2.25 -57.92 -5.13
C SER A 3 -2.82 -56.53 -5.41
N LEU A 4 -2.86 -55.66 -4.40
CA LEU A 4 -3.20 -54.26 -4.59
C LEU A 4 -2.11 -53.59 -5.43
N LEU A 5 -2.47 -53.19 -6.65
CA LEU A 5 -1.68 -52.24 -7.42
C LEU A 5 -1.83 -50.86 -6.79
N PHE A 6 -0.98 -50.56 -5.80
CA PHE A 6 -0.69 -49.19 -5.43
C PHE A 6 0.01 -48.53 -6.63
N SER A 7 -0.77 -47.89 -7.50
CA SER A 7 -0.23 -46.98 -8.49
C SER A 7 0.38 -45.80 -7.74
N LEU A 8 1.71 -45.78 -7.63
CA LEU A 8 2.44 -44.54 -7.37
C LEU A 8 2.26 -43.63 -8.58
N SER A 9 1.14 -42.90 -8.58
CA SER A 9 0.95 -41.69 -9.36
C SER A 9 1.92 -40.63 -8.81
N VAL A 10 3.20 -40.78 -9.18
CA VAL A 10 4.20 -39.72 -9.08
C VAL A 10 3.70 -38.59 -9.98
N LEU A 11 2.94 -37.67 -9.37
CA LEU A 11 2.61 -36.38 -9.95
C LEU A 11 3.93 -35.70 -10.31
N LYS A 12 4.30 -35.78 -11.59
CA LYS A 12 5.30 -34.88 -12.14
C LYS A 12 4.75 -33.48 -11.95
N LEU A 13 5.36 -32.74 -11.01
CA LEU A 13 5.11 -31.32 -10.86
C LEU A 13 5.46 -30.67 -12.20
N ASP A 14 4.44 -30.20 -12.89
CA ASP A 14 4.59 -29.51 -14.17
C ASP A 14 5.30 -28.17 -13.90
N PRO A 15 6.53 -27.94 -14.42
CA PRO A 15 7.26 -26.70 -14.17
C PRO A 15 6.68 -25.50 -14.92
N SER A 16 5.73 -25.70 -15.85
CA SER A 16 4.96 -24.62 -16.48
C SER A 16 3.73 -24.22 -15.66
N ARG A 17 3.32 -25.03 -14.68
CA ARG A 17 2.37 -24.60 -13.63
C ARG A 17 3.13 -23.95 -12.50
N THR A 18 2.86 -22.67 -12.26
CA THR A 18 3.12 -22.06 -10.95
C THR A 18 2.31 -22.82 -9.90
N TRP A 19 2.99 -23.53 -9.01
CA TRP A 19 2.36 -24.16 -7.85
C TRP A 19 2.07 -23.07 -6.83
N VAL A 20 0.94 -22.38 -7.02
CA VAL A 20 0.56 -21.21 -6.20
C VAL A 20 0.28 -21.67 -4.78
N GLY A 21 1.32 -21.55 -3.95
CA GLY A 21 1.41 -22.22 -2.66
C GLY A 21 0.86 -21.36 -1.53
N LYS A 22 0.40 -22.05 -0.48
CA LYS A 22 0.17 -21.43 0.82
C LYS A 22 1.50 -21.35 1.57
N HIS A 23 2.08 -20.18 1.65
CA HIS A 23 3.23 -19.92 2.54
C HIS A 23 2.73 -19.74 3.97
N LEU A 24 3.51 -20.18 4.96
CA LEU A 24 3.18 -20.07 6.40
C LEU A 24 4.41 -19.59 7.18
N GLU A 25 4.24 -18.56 8.00
CA GLU A 25 5.29 -17.99 8.83
C GLU A 25 4.85 -17.90 10.29
N LEU A 26 5.72 -18.37 11.20
CA LEU A 26 5.50 -18.31 12.64
C LEU A 26 5.89 -16.93 13.19
N LEU A 27 4.90 -16.18 13.69
CA LEU A 27 5.09 -14.86 14.26
C LEU A 27 5.48 -14.93 15.74
N PHE A 28 4.73 -15.71 16.52
CA PHE A 28 4.95 -15.96 17.95
C PHE A 28 4.57 -17.40 18.32
N SER A 29 5.25 -17.96 19.33
CA SER A 29 4.98 -19.29 19.89
C SER A 29 5.27 -19.32 21.39
N TYR A 30 4.93 -20.43 22.06
CA TYR A 30 5.21 -20.68 23.47
C TYR A 30 6.66 -20.32 23.86
N ARG A 31 6.83 -19.61 24.98
CA ARG A 31 8.09 -19.08 25.53
C ARG A 31 8.82 -18.01 24.72
N TYR A 32 8.30 -17.56 23.56
CA TYR A 32 8.83 -16.37 22.92
C TYR A 32 8.71 -15.18 23.88
N TYR A 33 9.80 -14.42 24.04
CA TYR A 33 9.91 -13.30 24.99
C TYR A 33 9.56 -13.66 26.46
N GLY A 34 9.62 -14.95 26.82
CA GLY A 34 9.28 -15.46 28.15
C GLY A 34 7.79 -15.74 28.40
N SER A 35 6.90 -15.35 27.48
CA SER A 35 5.45 -15.50 27.64
C SER A 35 4.98 -16.95 27.55
N ASN A 36 3.99 -17.34 28.36
CA ASN A 36 3.34 -18.63 28.23
C ASN A 36 2.40 -18.69 27.02
N ASN A 37 1.77 -17.58 26.62
CA ASN A 37 0.75 -17.59 25.57
C ASN A 37 0.83 -16.36 24.65
N PHE A 38 0.37 -16.55 23.42
CA PHE A 38 0.09 -15.51 22.45
C PHE A 38 -1.30 -15.78 21.86
N ARG A 39 -2.06 -14.71 21.60
CA ARG A 39 -3.43 -14.77 21.10
C ARG A 39 -3.76 -13.53 20.27
N ILE A 40 -4.97 -13.51 19.70
CA ILE A 40 -5.64 -12.32 19.17
C ILE A 40 -4.86 -11.60 18.04
N PRO A 41 -5.01 -12.03 16.77
CA PRO A 41 -4.26 -11.49 15.65
C PRO A 41 -4.87 -10.17 15.12
N ALA A 42 -4.03 -9.17 14.92
CA ALA A 42 -4.25 -8.06 13.98
C ALA A 42 -3.12 -8.02 12.93
N ILE A 43 -3.37 -7.49 11.73
CA ILE A 43 -2.38 -7.40 10.64
C ILE A 43 -2.61 -6.16 9.76
N ILE A 44 -1.51 -5.54 9.32
CA ILE A 44 -1.49 -4.43 8.35
C ILE A 44 -0.39 -4.66 7.31
N TYR A 45 -0.68 -4.36 6.05
CA TYR A 45 0.30 -4.16 4.97
C TYR A 45 0.52 -2.65 4.75
N ALA A 46 1.74 -2.18 4.98
CA ALA A 46 2.08 -0.75 5.04
C ALA A 46 2.52 -0.17 3.68
N LYS A 47 2.67 1.16 3.60
CA LYS A 47 3.06 1.88 2.37
C LYS A 47 4.52 1.70 1.94
N ASP A 48 5.38 1.18 2.80
CA ASP A 48 6.73 0.69 2.43
C ASP A 48 6.73 -0.81 2.07
N GLU A 49 5.54 -1.40 1.91
CA GLU A 49 5.28 -2.82 1.66
C GLU A 49 5.72 -3.76 2.80
N SER A 50 5.94 -3.22 4.01
CA SER A 50 6.12 -4.03 5.22
C SER A 50 4.83 -4.73 5.64
N ILE A 51 4.96 -5.92 6.21
CA ILE A 51 3.87 -6.61 6.92
C ILE A 51 4.05 -6.37 8.42
N ILE A 52 3.00 -5.93 9.11
CA ILE A 52 2.99 -5.68 10.55
C ILE A 52 2.02 -6.67 11.18
N GLY A 53 2.54 -7.59 11.98
CA GLY A 53 1.75 -8.59 12.72
C GLY A 53 1.66 -8.19 14.19
N ILE A 54 0.42 -8.09 14.71
CA ILE A 54 0.12 -7.70 16.09
C ILE A 54 -0.55 -8.86 16.82
N SER A 55 -0.21 -9.08 18.09
CA SER A 55 -0.81 -10.09 18.95
C SER A 55 -0.79 -9.70 20.43
N ASP A 56 -1.76 -10.21 21.19
CA ASP A 56 -1.65 -10.25 22.65
C ASP A 56 -0.45 -11.11 23.06
N ILE A 57 0.41 -10.59 23.94
CA ILE A 57 1.43 -11.36 24.66
C ILE A 57 0.95 -11.63 26.10
N ARG A 58 0.40 -12.83 26.32
CA ARG A 58 -0.29 -13.22 27.57
C ARG A 58 0.65 -14.01 28.48
N TYR A 59 1.37 -13.31 29.36
CA TYR A 59 2.54 -13.85 30.08
C TYR A 59 2.22 -15.07 30.94
N ASN A 60 1.15 -15.01 31.74
CA ASN A 60 0.88 -16.01 32.77
C ASN A 60 0.06 -17.20 32.22
N HIS A 61 -0.99 -16.93 31.44
CA HIS A 61 -1.99 -17.91 31.01
C HIS A 61 -2.75 -17.43 29.77
N ALA A 62 -3.48 -18.33 29.10
CA ALA A 62 -4.24 -18.02 27.89
C ALA A 62 -5.49 -17.14 28.11
N GLY A 63 -5.98 -17.00 29.36
CA GLY A 63 -7.19 -16.24 29.70
C GLY A 63 -7.14 -14.77 29.30
N ASP A 64 -8.33 -14.15 29.19
CA ASP A 64 -8.54 -12.78 28.71
C ASP A 64 -8.34 -11.71 29.82
N LEU A 65 -8.64 -10.44 29.52
CA LEU A 65 -8.49 -9.32 30.45
C LEU A 65 -9.46 -9.40 31.66
N PRO A 66 -9.06 -8.89 32.85
CA PRO A 66 -7.80 -8.23 33.16
C PRO A 66 -6.75 -9.25 33.63
N ALA A 67 -5.55 -9.18 33.06
CA ALA A 67 -4.42 -10.06 33.37
C ALA A 67 -3.11 -9.45 32.85
N LYS A 68 -1.97 -10.11 33.12
CA LYS A 68 -0.65 -9.69 32.62
C LYS A 68 -0.52 -9.93 31.10
N ILE A 69 -1.13 -9.03 30.33
CA ILE A 69 -1.23 -9.03 28.86
C ILE A 69 -0.70 -7.69 28.33
N GLY A 70 0.07 -7.71 27.24
CA GLY A 70 0.40 -6.53 26.47
C GLY A 70 0.10 -6.72 24.98
N VAL A 71 0.16 -5.62 24.23
CA VAL A 71 0.01 -5.61 22.77
C VAL A 71 1.40 -5.66 22.13
N ALA A 72 1.80 -6.83 21.64
CA ALA A 72 3.08 -7.06 20.98
C ALA A 72 2.97 -6.90 19.46
N ILE A 73 3.99 -6.29 18.86
CA ILE A 73 4.11 -6.11 17.42
C ILE A 73 5.41 -6.73 16.93
N ARG A 74 5.38 -7.38 15.77
CA ARG A 74 6.55 -7.62 14.92
C ARG A 74 6.29 -7.06 13.52
N ARG A 75 7.31 -6.45 12.94
CA ARG A 75 7.30 -5.93 11.58
C ARG A 75 8.22 -6.78 10.68
N LYS A 76 7.84 -6.94 9.42
CA LYS A 76 8.60 -7.62 8.37
C LYS A 76 8.74 -6.66 7.19
N PRO A 77 9.90 -6.01 7.02
CA PRO A 77 10.15 -5.15 5.87
C PRO A 77 10.15 -5.95 4.57
N LYS A 78 9.85 -5.28 3.44
CA LYS A 78 9.92 -5.87 2.10
C LYS A 78 11.26 -6.59 1.89
N GLY A 79 11.20 -7.89 1.56
CA GLY A 79 12.38 -8.73 1.28
C GLY A 79 13.26 -9.08 2.49
N LYS A 80 12.83 -8.75 3.73
CA LYS A 80 13.58 -9.05 4.97
C LYS A 80 12.84 -10.07 5.85
N PRO A 81 13.51 -10.72 6.81
CA PRO A 81 12.83 -11.51 7.86
C PRO A 81 12.07 -10.60 8.84
N TRP A 82 11.20 -11.22 9.65
CA TRP A 82 10.54 -10.55 10.77
C TRP A 82 11.56 -10.00 11.79
N GLU A 83 11.42 -8.73 12.11
CA GLU A 83 12.20 -8.01 13.12
C GLU A 83 11.88 -8.54 14.55
N SER A 84 12.63 -8.11 15.56
CA SER A 84 12.35 -8.42 16.96
C SER A 84 11.05 -7.76 17.41
N ALA A 85 10.35 -8.36 18.39
CA ALA A 85 9.11 -7.80 18.89
C ALA A 85 9.33 -6.61 19.82
N PHE A 86 8.40 -5.67 19.79
CA PHE A 86 8.24 -4.59 20.77
C PHE A 86 6.80 -4.52 21.27
N LEU A 87 6.54 -3.67 22.27
CA LEU A 87 5.25 -3.55 22.95
C LEU A 87 4.63 -2.18 22.68
N ALA A 88 3.58 -2.13 21.86
CA ALA A 88 2.84 -0.88 21.59
C ALA A 88 2.02 -0.42 22.80
N SER A 89 1.69 -1.32 23.72
CA SER A 89 1.08 -1.01 25.01
C SER A 89 2.07 -0.45 26.06
N GLY A 90 3.35 -0.32 25.73
CA GLY A 90 4.41 -0.03 26.70
C GLY A 90 4.64 -1.18 27.70
N THR A 91 5.05 -0.85 28.92
CA THR A 91 5.35 -1.86 29.96
C THR A 91 4.11 -2.64 30.39
N ILE A 92 4.20 -3.98 30.40
CA ILE A 92 3.06 -4.86 30.67
C ILE A 92 2.63 -4.79 32.13
N ARG A 93 1.42 -4.26 32.33
CA ARG A 93 0.73 -4.12 33.61
C ARG A 93 -0.02 -5.41 33.96
N ASP A 94 -0.20 -5.71 35.24
CA ASP A 94 -0.94 -6.90 35.66
C ASP A 94 -2.47 -6.80 35.43
N VAL A 95 -2.97 -5.60 35.15
CA VAL A 95 -4.36 -5.34 34.72
C VAL A 95 -4.57 -5.49 33.20
N GLY A 96 -3.48 -5.36 32.43
CA GLY A 96 -3.42 -5.73 31.02
C GLY A 96 -3.82 -4.67 29.99
N ASP A 97 -3.40 -4.96 28.76
CA ASP A 97 -3.61 -4.23 27.52
C ASP A 97 -3.71 -5.28 26.38
N GLY A 98 -4.87 -5.43 25.73
CA GLY A 98 -5.10 -6.50 24.74
C GLY A 98 -6.38 -6.33 23.91
N ASP A 99 -6.68 -7.34 23.09
CA ASP A 99 -7.76 -7.33 22.09
C ASP A 99 -7.64 -6.19 21.04
N ALA A 100 -6.43 -6.03 20.49
CA ALA A 100 -6.11 -4.93 19.57
C ALA A 100 -6.73 -5.05 18.16
N ALA A 101 -7.20 -3.93 17.62
CA ALA A 101 -7.69 -3.77 16.26
C ALA A 101 -6.91 -2.66 15.52
N ALA A 102 -6.52 -2.90 14.27
CA ALA A 102 -5.65 -2.02 13.48
C ALA A 102 -6.32 -1.48 12.20
N VAL A 103 -5.99 -0.26 11.80
CA VAL A 103 -6.35 0.30 10.48
C VAL A 103 -5.26 1.27 10.01
N MET A 104 -4.93 1.23 8.71
CA MET A 104 -4.08 2.25 8.09
C MET A 104 -4.97 3.27 7.37
N ASP A 105 -4.74 4.56 7.62
CA ASP A 105 -5.28 5.61 6.76
C ASP A 105 -4.63 5.52 5.37
N ARG A 106 -5.44 5.29 4.34
CA ARG A 106 -4.98 5.16 2.95
C ARG A 106 -4.30 6.44 2.47
N LYS A 107 -4.78 7.61 2.88
CA LYS A 107 -4.30 8.90 2.37
C LYS A 107 -2.88 9.20 2.85
N THR A 108 -2.65 9.26 4.15
CA THR A 108 -1.32 9.54 4.72
C THR A 108 -0.45 8.29 4.77
N GLY A 109 -0.99 7.16 5.23
CA GLY A 109 -0.23 5.96 5.61
C GLY A 109 -0.02 5.82 7.12
N VAL A 110 -0.60 6.72 7.93
CA VAL A 110 -0.59 6.58 9.39
C VAL A 110 -1.36 5.33 9.79
N ILE A 111 -0.73 4.50 10.62
CA ILE A 111 -1.30 3.25 11.11
C ILE A 111 -1.81 3.46 12.52
N TYR A 112 -3.09 3.21 12.73
CA TYR A 112 -3.77 3.33 14.02
C TYR A 112 -3.93 1.94 14.62
N LEU A 113 -3.70 1.85 15.93
CA LEU A 113 -3.93 0.65 16.71
C LEU A 113 -4.77 1.01 17.93
N VAL A 114 -5.91 0.36 18.13
CA VAL A 114 -6.86 0.61 19.23
C VAL A 114 -7.11 -0.69 19.97
N TRP A 115 -7.11 -0.68 21.31
CA TRP A 115 -7.25 -1.89 22.14
C TRP A 115 -7.91 -1.59 23.49
N SER A 116 -8.17 -2.66 24.26
CA SER A 116 -8.88 -2.60 25.53
C SER A 116 -7.94 -2.91 26.72
N GLY A 117 -8.25 -2.42 27.92
CA GLY A 117 -7.40 -2.64 29.10
C GLY A 117 -8.09 -2.45 30.44
N ASP A 118 -7.30 -2.65 31.50
CA ASP A 118 -7.58 -2.39 32.92
C ASP A 118 -8.67 -3.25 33.59
N ARG A 119 -9.80 -3.51 32.93
CA ARG A 119 -10.90 -4.34 33.44
C ARG A 119 -11.39 -5.31 32.37
N GLY A 120 -11.97 -6.41 32.82
CA GLY A 120 -12.55 -7.42 31.93
C GLY A 120 -13.96 -7.07 31.47
N TYR A 121 -14.38 -7.66 30.36
CA TYR A 121 -15.79 -7.66 29.96
C TYR A 121 -16.66 -8.59 30.83
N GLN A 122 -16.03 -9.52 31.56
CA GLN A 122 -16.69 -10.51 32.42
C GLN A 122 -15.80 -10.93 33.60
N GLY A 123 -16.36 -11.66 34.58
CA GLY A 123 -15.62 -12.27 35.68
C GLY A 123 -15.41 -11.38 36.92
N GLY A 124 -14.56 -11.84 37.85
CA GLY A 124 -14.38 -11.23 39.19
C GLY A 124 -13.66 -9.86 39.21
N SER A 125 -13.32 -9.30 38.06
CA SER A 125 -12.81 -7.92 37.91
C SER A 125 -13.34 -7.29 36.62
N MET A 126 -14.62 -7.57 36.35
CA MET A 126 -15.40 -6.96 35.29
C MET A 126 -15.51 -5.44 35.45
N SER A 127 -15.63 -4.75 34.32
CA SER A 127 -15.93 -3.32 34.20
C SER A 127 -17.24 -2.91 34.90
N SER A 128 -17.30 -1.67 35.36
CA SER A 128 -18.52 -0.98 35.83
C SER A 128 -18.49 0.51 35.45
N PRO A 129 -19.61 1.24 35.50
CA PRO A 129 -19.63 2.67 35.16
C PRO A 129 -18.66 3.54 35.98
N ASP A 130 -18.45 3.22 37.27
CA ASP A 130 -17.53 3.97 38.15
C ASP A 130 -16.06 3.51 38.05
N ASN A 131 -15.82 2.39 37.37
CA ASN A 131 -14.52 1.72 37.25
C ASN A 131 -14.52 0.87 35.95
N PRO A 132 -14.32 1.52 34.78
CA PRO A 132 -14.56 0.89 33.48
C PRO A 132 -13.41 0.02 33.01
N ALA A 133 -13.64 -0.75 31.94
CA ALA A 133 -12.58 -1.15 31.02
C ALA A 133 -12.15 0.08 30.21
N HIS A 134 -10.84 0.27 30.08
CA HIS A 134 -10.28 1.41 29.36
C HIS A 134 -10.07 1.09 27.88
N VAL A 135 -10.17 2.10 27.03
CA VAL A 135 -9.84 2.03 25.60
C VAL A 135 -8.62 2.90 25.33
N TYR A 136 -7.60 2.29 24.74
CA TYR A 136 -6.34 2.93 24.39
C TYR A 136 -6.12 2.95 22.89
N PHE A 137 -5.39 3.95 22.40
CA PHE A 137 -4.82 3.91 21.04
C PHE A 137 -3.37 4.40 20.97
N THR A 138 -2.69 4.03 19.88
CA THR A 138 -1.44 4.65 19.41
C THR A 138 -1.45 4.77 17.89
N ARG A 139 -0.54 5.58 17.33
CA ARG A 139 -0.32 5.80 15.90
C ARG A 139 1.13 5.52 15.53
N SER A 140 1.36 5.10 14.29
CA SER A 140 2.68 5.09 13.66
C SER A 140 2.66 5.88 12.36
N TYR A 141 3.61 6.80 12.21
CA TYR A 141 3.75 7.67 11.04
C TYR A 141 4.78 7.15 10.02
N ASP A 142 5.50 6.07 10.33
CA ASP A 142 6.69 5.61 9.60
C ASP A 142 6.64 4.12 9.19
N ASN A 143 5.44 3.62 8.88
CA ASN A 143 5.17 2.23 8.49
C ASN A 143 5.45 1.21 9.61
N GLY A 144 5.12 1.57 10.85
CA GLY A 144 5.14 0.68 12.00
C GLY A 144 6.52 0.51 12.65
N VAL A 145 7.49 1.39 12.38
CA VAL A 145 8.84 1.34 12.97
C VAL A 145 8.84 1.99 14.35
N ASN A 146 8.28 3.19 14.48
CA ASN A 146 8.06 3.90 15.74
C ASN A 146 6.56 4.16 15.93
N TRP A 147 6.16 4.33 17.20
CA TRP A 147 4.77 4.51 17.61
C TRP A 147 4.67 5.58 18.70
N ASP A 148 3.56 6.32 18.73
CA ASP A 148 3.23 7.25 19.82
C ASP A 148 3.11 6.51 21.16
N ASP A 149 3.33 7.20 22.29
CA ASP A 149 2.88 6.68 23.59
C ASP A 149 1.37 6.43 23.60
N LYS A 150 0.89 5.44 24.35
CA LYS A 150 -0.55 5.10 24.35
C LYS A 150 -1.42 6.20 24.97
N ILE A 151 -2.52 6.55 24.30
CA ILE A 151 -3.46 7.59 24.70
C ILE A 151 -4.77 6.96 25.18
N ASP A 152 -5.32 7.44 26.30
CA ASP A 152 -6.58 6.95 26.89
C ASP A 152 -7.79 7.74 26.35
N ILE A 153 -8.65 7.07 25.59
CA ILE A 153 -9.83 7.67 24.95
C ILE A 153 -11.14 7.29 25.63
N THR A 154 -11.09 6.59 26.76
CA THR A 154 -12.29 6.13 27.53
C THR A 154 -13.22 7.30 27.88
N HIS A 155 -12.64 8.48 28.12
CA HIS A 155 -13.34 9.72 28.50
C HIS A 155 -14.15 10.39 27.36
N PHE A 156 -14.05 9.89 26.12
CA PHE A 156 -14.93 10.21 24.99
C PHE A 156 -16.09 9.20 24.84
N ILE A 157 -15.91 7.98 25.34
CA ILE A 157 -16.65 6.80 24.85
C ILE A 157 -17.84 6.46 25.75
N PHE A 158 -17.60 6.16 27.03
CA PHE A 158 -18.62 5.65 27.97
C PHE A 158 -18.18 5.79 29.44
N SER A 159 -19.01 5.32 30.38
CA SER A 159 -18.79 5.30 31.83
C SER A 159 -18.82 6.69 32.50
N LYS A 160 -18.63 6.74 33.82
CA LYS A 160 -18.50 7.98 34.60
C LYS A 160 -17.26 8.80 34.23
N LEU A 161 -16.29 8.21 33.53
CA LEU A 161 -15.17 8.96 32.95
C LEU A 161 -15.60 9.81 31.74
N CYS A 162 -16.71 9.49 31.08
CA CYS A 162 -17.07 10.18 29.84
C CYS A 162 -17.66 11.58 30.07
N THR A 163 -16.96 12.58 29.53
CA THR A 163 -17.23 14.00 29.76
C THR A 163 -18.42 14.52 28.96
N GLN A 164 -18.60 14.06 27.71
CA GLN A 164 -19.61 14.58 26.77
C GLN A 164 -20.71 13.56 26.41
N CYS A 165 -20.72 12.39 27.07
CA CYS A 165 -21.70 11.33 26.85
C CYS A 165 -23.12 11.66 27.32
N SER A 166 -24.10 10.95 26.74
CA SER A 166 -25.45 10.83 27.30
C SER A 166 -25.43 10.09 28.66
N GLU A 167 -26.44 10.30 29.49
CA GLU A 167 -26.52 9.63 30.80
C GLU A 167 -26.67 8.10 30.67
N GLU A 168 -27.22 7.59 29.56
CA GLU A 168 -27.18 6.17 29.22
C GLU A 168 -25.73 5.68 29.08
N ARG A 169 -24.91 6.32 28.22
CA ARG A 169 -23.49 5.97 28.05
C ARG A 169 -22.68 6.11 29.34
N LYS A 170 -23.07 7.00 30.27
CA LYS A 170 -22.43 7.21 31.58
C LYS A 170 -22.85 6.25 32.69
N SER A 171 -23.97 5.54 32.56
CA SER A 171 -24.55 4.77 33.69
C SER A 171 -25.11 3.40 33.33
N LYS A 172 -25.66 3.22 32.12
CA LYS A 172 -26.20 1.95 31.62
C LYS A 172 -25.18 1.13 30.85
N TRP A 173 -24.14 1.73 30.29
CA TRP A 173 -23.05 1.01 29.63
C TRP A 173 -22.06 0.50 30.69
N ILE A 174 -22.10 -0.81 30.97
CA ILE A 174 -21.39 -1.44 32.09
C ILE A 174 -19.97 -1.86 31.71
N ALA A 175 -19.81 -2.43 30.52
CA ALA A 175 -18.55 -2.95 30.00
C ALA A 175 -18.45 -2.71 28.49
N LEU A 176 -17.22 -2.56 27.99
CA LEU A 176 -16.93 -2.36 26.58
C LEU A 176 -15.59 -3.03 26.23
N PHE A 177 -15.48 -3.62 25.04
CA PHE A 177 -14.19 -3.91 24.42
C PHE A 177 -14.22 -3.66 22.90
N VAL A 178 -13.07 -3.26 22.36
CA VAL A 178 -12.86 -3.07 20.91
C VAL A 178 -12.69 -4.43 20.25
N SER A 179 -13.37 -4.67 19.14
CA SER A 179 -13.34 -6.00 18.51
C SER A 179 -12.09 -6.22 17.67
N SER A 180 -11.09 -6.84 18.30
CA SER A 180 -9.77 -7.18 17.77
C SER A 180 -9.73 -7.71 16.33
N GLY A 181 -8.67 -7.36 15.58
CA GLY A 181 -8.50 -7.64 14.15
C GLY A 181 -8.32 -6.38 13.32
N ALA A 182 -9.21 -6.13 12.36
CA ALA A 182 -9.23 -4.88 11.57
C ALA A 182 -10.26 -3.84 12.07
N GLY A 183 -9.86 -2.57 12.04
CA GLY A 183 -10.77 -1.43 11.87
C GLY A 183 -11.05 -1.15 10.39
N CYS A 184 -11.99 -0.26 10.10
CA CYS A 184 -12.39 0.08 8.74
C CYS A 184 -12.32 1.58 8.47
N GLN A 185 -11.55 1.97 7.45
CA GLN A 185 -11.63 3.31 6.88
C GLN A 185 -12.69 3.36 5.77
N MET A 186 -13.71 4.20 5.98
CA MET A 186 -14.72 4.56 4.98
C MET A 186 -14.13 5.44 3.87
N ARG A 187 -14.80 5.50 2.73
CA ARG A 187 -14.41 6.26 1.53
C ARG A 187 -14.30 7.76 1.76
N ASP A 188 -14.92 8.31 2.80
CA ASP A 188 -14.74 9.72 3.17
C ASP A 188 -13.64 9.94 4.23
N GLY A 189 -12.76 8.96 4.43
CA GLY A 189 -11.61 9.03 5.34
C GLY A 189 -11.90 8.64 6.79
N ARG A 190 -13.18 8.62 7.22
CA ARG A 190 -13.56 8.28 8.60
C ARG A 190 -13.04 6.90 8.99
N LEU A 191 -12.39 6.81 10.16
CA LEU A 191 -11.96 5.54 10.75
C LEU A 191 -13.05 5.03 11.69
N THR A 192 -13.35 3.72 11.61
CA THR A 192 -14.42 3.08 12.39
C THR A 192 -13.97 1.73 12.95
N PHE A 193 -14.42 1.40 14.16
CA PHE A 193 -14.12 0.17 14.87
C PHE A 193 -15.41 -0.38 15.49
N ALA A 194 -15.67 -1.68 15.33
CA ALA A 194 -16.80 -2.31 16.01
C ALA A 194 -16.43 -2.60 17.47
N CYS A 195 -17.27 -2.20 18.41
CA CYS A 195 -17.16 -2.55 19.82
C CYS A 195 -18.24 -3.55 20.20
N LEU A 196 -17.98 -4.36 21.24
CA LEU A 196 -19.04 -5.02 22.01
C LEU A 196 -19.24 -4.26 23.32
N VAL A 197 -20.50 -4.00 23.67
CA VAL A 197 -20.91 -3.19 24.82
C VAL A 197 -21.96 -3.95 25.62
N LEU A 198 -21.75 -4.09 26.93
CA LEU A 198 -22.74 -4.66 27.85
C LEU A 198 -23.64 -3.53 28.36
N VAL A 199 -24.85 -3.43 27.80
CA VAL A 199 -25.82 -2.38 28.17
C VAL A 199 -26.84 -2.93 29.16
N GLU A 200 -27.01 -2.28 30.30
CA GLU A 200 -28.04 -2.53 31.29
C GLU A 200 -29.28 -1.67 30.99
N TYR A 201 -30.34 -2.32 30.53
CA TYR A 201 -31.63 -1.69 30.27
C TYR A 201 -32.47 -1.61 31.54
N ASP A 202 -33.56 -0.85 31.47
CA ASP A 202 -34.56 -0.80 32.55
C ASP A 202 -35.09 -2.22 32.85
N GLU A 203 -35.51 -2.45 34.09
CA GLU A 203 -35.65 -3.79 34.72
C GLU A 203 -34.32 -4.51 35.05
N GLY A 204 -33.15 -3.89 34.80
CA GLY A 204 -31.83 -4.43 35.19
C GLY A 204 -31.34 -5.58 34.28
N LYS A 205 -31.95 -5.75 33.11
CA LYS A 205 -31.54 -6.74 32.11
C LYS A 205 -30.31 -6.25 31.36
N ARG A 206 -29.27 -7.09 31.28
CA ARG A 206 -28.06 -6.80 30.51
C ARG A 206 -28.10 -7.48 29.15
N HIS A 207 -27.71 -6.75 28.12
CA HIS A 207 -27.65 -7.22 26.75
C HIS A 207 -26.30 -6.87 26.11
N ASP A 208 -25.66 -7.87 25.50
CA ASP A 208 -24.50 -7.67 24.64
C ASP A 208 -24.93 -6.98 23.34
N CYS A 209 -24.39 -5.79 23.10
CA CYS A 209 -24.78 -4.90 22.01
C CYS A 209 -23.56 -4.48 21.15
N ASN A 210 -23.69 -4.50 19.82
CA ASN A 210 -22.65 -3.93 18.94
C ASN A 210 -22.90 -2.45 18.67
N TYR A 211 -21.88 -1.61 18.86
CA TYR A 211 -21.85 -0.18 18.51
C TYR A 211 -20.56 0.16 17.74
N ILE A 212 -20.52 1.32 17.10
CA ILE A 212 -19.37 1.78 16.29
C ILE A 212 -18.64 2.91 17.01
N LEU A 213 -17.36 2.69 17.32
CA LEU A 213 -16.41 3.73 17.72
C LEU A 213 -15.83 4.37 16.45
N TYR A 214 -15.71 5.69 16.39
CA TYR A 214 -15.15 6.38 15.22
C TYR A 214 -14.30 7.61 15.57
N THR A 215 -13.49 8.04 14.60
CA THR A 215 -12.80 9.34 14.55
C THR A 215 -12.80 9.88 13.10
N ASP A 216 -12.90 11.20 12.95
CA ASP A 216 -12.84 11.92 11.66
C ASP A 216 -11.59 12.85 11.55
N ASP A 217 -10.77 12.95 12.60
CA ASP A 217 -9.79 14.02 12.81
C ASP A 217 -8.40 13.51 13.25
N PHE A 218 -7.95 12.40 12.66
CA PHE A 218 -6.65 11.75 12.96
C PHE A 218 -6.51 11.25 14.41
N GLY A 219 -7.63 11.00 15.09
CA GLY A 219 -7.68 10.45 16.45
C GLY A 219 -7.54 11.50 17.55
N GLU A 220 -7.62 12.80 17.23
CA GLU A 220 -7.61 13.87 18.22
C GLU A 220 -8.94 13.91 19.01
N THR A 221 -10.07 13.54 18.38
CA THR A 221 -11.34 13.24 19.07
C THR A 221 -11.96 11.92 18.60
N TRP A 222 -12.80 11.36 19.46
CA TRP A 222 -13.49 10.08 19.26
C TRP A 222 -14.94 10.19 19.73
N ASP A 223 -15.84 9.38 19.16
CA ASP A 223 -17.21 9.21 19.69
C ASP A 223 -17.80 7.85 19.28
N MET A 224 -18.97 7.52 19.83
CA MET A 224 -19.76 6.34 19.49
C MET A 224 -20.99 6.72 18.66
N GLU A 225 -21.22 6.08 17.51
CA GLU A 225 -22.50 6.21 16.80
C GLU A 225 -23.65 5.65 17.67
N PRO A 226 -24.83 6.30 17.69
CA PRO A 226 -25.89 6.01 18.66
C PRO A 226 -26.67 4.73 18.35
N GLY A 227 -26.54 4.17 17.14
CA GLY A 227 -27.29 3.00 16.70
C GLY A 227 -26.59 1.70 17.07
N ALA A 228 -27.22 0.90 17.93
CA ALA A 228 -26.81 -0.48 18.14
C ALA A 228 -27.10 -1.32 16.87
N ALA A 229 -26.08 -1.97 16.32
CA ALA A 229 -26.24 -2.85 15.16
C ALA A 229 -26.97 -4.17 15.49
N MET A 230 -26.89 -4.57 16.76
CA MET A 230 -27.60 -5.70 17.33
C MET A 230 -27.74 -5.43 18.82
N SER A 231 -28.97 -5.26 19.31
CA SER A 231 -29.27 -4.80 20.68
C SER A 231 -29.46 -5.95 21.69
N GLY A 232 -28.65 -7.01 21.57
CA GLY A 232 -28.75 -8.21 22.39
C GLY A 232 -28.30 -9.46 21.65
N GLY A 233 -27.48 -10.29 22.30
CA GLY A 233 -26.86 -11.48 21.69
C GLY A 233 -25.76 -11.15 20.68
N ALA A 234 -25.26 -9.91 20.69
CA ALA A 234 -24.15 -9.47 19.86
C ALA A 234 -22.82 -10.11 20.31
N ASN A 235 -21.79 -10.00 19.47
CA ASN A 235 -20.43 -10.37 19.88
C ASN A 235 -19.37 -9.64 19.03
N GLU A 236 -18.13 -10.14 19.00
CA GLU A 236 -17.06 -9.57 18.15
C GLU A 236 -17.52 -9.37 16.70
N ALA A 237 -17.13 -8.27 16.07
CA ALA A 237 -17.63 -7.89 14.76
C ALA A 237 -16.59 -7.13 13.93
N LYS A 238 -16.84 -7.02 12.62
CA LYS A 238 -15.98 -6.36 11.62
C LYS A 238 -16.79 -5.58 10.60
N LEU A 239 -16.18 -4.55 10.02
CA LEU A 239 -16.87 -3.53 9.22
C LEU A 239 -16.28 -3.45 7.81
N ILE A 240 -17.14 -3.38 6.79
CA ILE A 240 -16.77 -2.91 5.45
C ILE A 240 -17.81 -1.96 4.89
N GLU A 241 -17.35 -1.04 4.06
CA GLU A 241 -18.23 -0.23 3.22
C GLU A 241 -18.51 -0.96 1.89
N LEU A 242 -19.78 -1.01 1.52
CA LEU A 242 -20.27 -1.50 0.25
C LEU A 242 -20.15 -0.41 -0.83
N ASN A 243 -20.10 -0.79 -2.10
CA ASN A 243 -19.86 0.14 -3.21
C ASN A 243 -20.93 1.23 -3.38
N ASN A 244 -22.11 1.03 -2.79
CA ASN A 244 -23.20 1.99 -2.73
C ASN A 244 -23.13 2.93 -1.50
N GLY A 245 -22.10 2.82 -0.66
CA GLY A 245 -21.94 3.57 0.59
C GLY A 245 -22.64 2.96 1.82
N THR A 246 -23.31 1.82 1.69
CA THR A 246 -23.87 1.09 2.84
C THR A 246 -22.73 0.55 3.71
N LEU A 247 -22.73 0.86 5.00
CA LEU A 247 -21.87 0.22 5.98
C LEU A 247 -22.44 -1.15 6.34
N MET A 248 -21.67 -2.22 6.17
CA MET A 248 -22.05 -3.57 6.59
C MET A 248 -21.17 -4.02 7.76
N ILE A 249 -21.81 -4.60 8.79
CA ILE A 249 -21.16 -5.23 9.93
C ILE A 249 -21.34 -6.75 9.89
N SER A 250 -20.24 -7.50 10.03
CA SER A 250 -20.19 -8.97 10.14
C SER A 250 -19.94 -9.36 11.58
N ILE A 251 -20.98 -9.85 12.26
CA ILE A 251 -21.02 -10.15 13.69
C ILE A 251 -20.78 -11.66 13.91
N ARG A 252 -19.90 -11.98 14.87
CA ARG A 252 -19.64 -13.32 15.43
C ARG A 252 -20.92 -13.89 16.02
N GLN A 253 -21.26 -15.10 15.60
CA GLN A 253 -22.53 -15.75 15.94
C GLN A 253 -22.39 -17.27 15.96
N MET A 254 -23.42 -17.95 16.45
CA MET A 254 -23.47 -19.40 16.40
C MET A 254 -23.87 -19.92 15.01
N SER A 255 -23.17 -20.95 14.53
CA SER A 255 -23.28 -21.57 13.20
C SER A 255 -22.88 -20.68 12.01
N ASN A 256 -23.32 -19.42 11.96
CA ASN A 256 -23.18 -18.56 10.77
C ASN A 256 -23.06 -17.08 11.16
N ARG A 257 -22.12 -16.37 10.53
CA ARG A 257 -21.93 -14.92 10.73
C ARG A 257 -23.21 -14.17 10.43
N ARG A 258 -23.50 -13.13 11.23
CA ARG A 258 -24.67 -12.27 11.03
C ARG A 258 -24.26 -10.97 10.37
N PHE A 259 -24.86 -10.68 9.23
CA PHE A 259 -24.65 -9.43 8.50
C PHE A 259 -25.80 -8.47 8.81
N VAL A 260 -25.46 -7.22 9.13
CA VAL A 260 -26.41 -6.11 9.35
C VAL A 260 -25.90 -4.89 8.59
N TYR A 261 -26.81 -4.02 8.15
CA TYR A 261 -26.52 -2.95 7.20
C TYR A 261 -26.98 -1.58 7.73
N SER A 262 -26.27 -0.52 7.37
CA SER A 262 -26.62 0.87 7.70
C SER A 262 -26.35 1.79 6.52
N ASN A 263 -27.29 2.69 6.21
CA ASN A 263 -27.15 3.72 5.16
C ASN A 263 -26.80 5.11 5.73
N ASP A 264 -26.66 5.23 7.05
CA ASP A 264 -26.39 6.47 7.78
C ASP A 264 -25.16 6.37 8.69
N ARG A 265 -24.26 5.42 8.35
CA ARG A 265 -22.94 5.17 8.98
C ARG A 265 -22.96 4.59 10.38
N GLY A 266 -24.10 4.03 10.79
CA GLY A 266 -24.27 3.32 12.06
C GLY A 266 -25.26 3.98 13.03
N LYS A 267 -26.02 4.99 12.59
CA LYS A 267 -27.04 5.67 13.40
C LYS A 267 -28.32 4.85 13.45
N THR A 268 -28.67 4.19 12.35
CA THR A 268 -29.72 3.18 12.25
C THR A 268 -29.24 1.96 11.47
N TRP A 269 -29.85 0.81 11.76
CA TRP A 269 -29.45 -0.50 11.22
C TRP A 269 -30.66 -1.30 10.74
N TYR A 270 -30.47 -2.07 9.67
CA TYR A 270 -31.53 -2.85 9.03
C TYR A 270 -31.01 -4.18 8.45
N GLY A 271 -31.93 -5.04 8.03
CA GLY A 271 -31.63 -6.23 7.22
C GLY A 271 -30.86 -7.35 7.93
N GLY A 272 -30.82 -7.36 9.27
CA GLY A 272 -29.98 -8.28 10.03
C GLY A 272 -30.31 -9.76 9.86
N TRP A 273 -29.41 -10.54 9.25
CA TRP A 273 -29.60 -11.96 8.90
C TRP A 273 -28.34 -12.80 9.08
N ASN A 274 -28.47 -14.11 9.27
CA ASN A 274 -27.33 -15.02 9.46
C ASN A 274 -26.97 -15.68 8.11
N HIS A 275 -25.79 -15.38 7.57
CA HIS A 275 -25.43 -15.70 6.19
C HIS A 275 -25.08 -17.20 6.04
N PRO A 276 -25.87 -18.02 5.32
CA PRO A 276 -25.81 -19.48 5.40
C PRO A 276 -24.49 -20.09 4.88
N GLN A 277 -23.86 -19.46 3.90
CA GLN A 277 -22.56 -19.87 3.36
C GLN A 277 -21.35 -19.44 4.22
N VAL A 278 -21.48 -18.43 5.10
CA VAL A 278 -20.36 -17.96 5.94
C VAL A 278 -20.52 -18.56 7.32
N LYS A 279 -19.93 -19.75 7.50
CA LYS A 279 -20.00 -20.53 8.74
C LYS A 279 -19.16 -19.90 9.86
N ASP A 280 -19.59 -20.06 11.10
CA ASP A 280 -18.93 -19.53 12.30
C ASP A 280 -19.06 -20.51 13.47
N GLY A 281 -17.92 -20.99 13.99
CA GLY A 281 -17.83 -21.80 15.21
C GLY A 281 -17.94 -20.99 16.52
N TRP A 282 -18.70 -19.89 16.51
CA TRP A 282 -18.72 -18.86 17.57
C TRP A 282 -17.30 -18.35 17.87
N CYS A 283 -16.63 -17.80 16.86
CA CYS A 283 -15.24 -17.33 16.89
C CYS A 283 -15.08 -15.93 16.24
N ASN A 284 -14.07 -15.16 16.65
CA ASN A 284 -13.70 -13.95 15.90
C ASN A 284 -13.15 -14.36 14.52
N GLY A 285 -13.24 -13.44 13.57
CA GLY A 285 -13.00 -13.65 12.16
C GLY A 285 -13.31 -12.38 11.37
N GLU A 286 -12.88 -12.34 10.12
CA GLU A 286 -12.75 -11.10 9.36
C GLU A 286 -13.81 -10.92 8.27
N ILE A 287 -14.03 -9.66 7.86
CA ILE A 287 -14.54 -9.35 6.53
C ILE A 287 -13.82 -8.12 5.97
N LYS A 288 -13.28 -8.22 4.74
CA LYS A 288 -12.37 -7.23 4.17
C LYS A 288 -12.64 -7.06 2.68
N ARG A 289 -12.81 -5.83 2.19
CA ARG A 289 -12.83 -5.56 0.74
C ARG A 289 -11.40 -5.65 0.20
N MET A 290 -11.23 -6.42 -0.87
CA MET A 290 -9.97 -6.58 -1.59
C MET A 290 -9.93 -5.75 -2.87
N THR A 291 -10.98 -5.79 -3.70
CA THR A 291 -11.09 -4.96 -4.92
C THR A 291 -12.51 -4.43 -5.14
N SER A 292 -12.63 -3.41 -5.98
CA SER A 292 -13.91 -2.91 -6.49
C SER A 292 -13.81 -2.47 -7.95
N VAL A 293 -14.88 -2.65 -8.71
CA VAL A 293 -15.03 -2.05 -10.05
C VAL A 293 -15.07 -0.53 -10.00
N ILE A 294 -15.48 0.06 -8.87
CA ILE A 294 -15.50 1.52 -8.71
C ILE A 294 -14.11 2.08 -8.43
N ASP A 295 -13.19 1.22 -7.97
CA ASP A 295 -11.77 1.52 -7.75
C ASP A 295 -10.91 1.12 -8.97
N GLY A 296 -11.58 0.87 -10.12
CA GLY A 296 -10.96 0.56 -11.41
C GLY A 296 -10.54 -0.90 -11.63
N PHE A 297 -10.80 -1.80 -10.70
CA PHE A 297 -10.49 -3.23 -10.85
C PHE A 297 -11.51 -3.96 -11.75
N ASN A 298 -11.12 -5.14 -12.24
CA ASN A 298 -11.99 -5.98 -13.08
C ASN A 298 -13.25 -6.52 -12.36
N LYS A 299 -13.23 -6.66 -11.03
CA LYS A 299 -14.31 -7.26 -10.23
C LYS A 299 -14.40 -6.64 -8.83
N ASN A 300 -15.58 -6.73 -8.22
CA ASN A 300 -15.75 -6.57 -6.78
C ASN A 300 -15.27 -7.84 -6.08
N ARG A 301 -14.53 -7.70 -4.98
CA ARG A 301 -14.05 -8.84 -4.18
C ARG A 301 -14.12 -8.50 -2.70
N ILE A 302 -14.89 -9.27 -1.94
CA ILE A 302 -14.95 -9.24 -0.48
C ILE A 302 -14.47 -10.58 0.04
N LEU A 303 -13.44 -10.55 0.87
CA LEU A 303 -12.89 -11.71 1.57
C LEU A 303 -13.52 -11.82 2.97
N SER A 304 -13.70 -13.04 3.46
CA SER A 304 -14.03 -13.31 4.87
C SER A 304 -13.27 -14.51 5.38
N SER A 305 -12.83 -14.48 6.65
CA SER A 305 -12.16 -15.61 7.31
C SER A 305 -12.88 -16.01 8.59
N THR A 306 -13.12 -17.31 8.77
CA THR A 306 -13.84 -17.86 9.93
C THR A 306 -13.38 -19.29 10.25
N THR A 307 -13.72 -19.77 11.45
CA THR A 307 -13.67 -21.19 11.81
C THR A 307 -14.83 -21.94 11.15
N PHE A 308 -14.64 -22.32 9.89
CA PHE A 308 -15.70 -22.79 9.00
C PHE A 308 -16.27 -24.17 9.38
N ARG A 309 -15.49 -24.97 10.13
CA ARG A 309 -15.92 -26.26 10.68
C ARG A 309 -16.16 -26.14 12.19
N GLY A 310 -17.30 -25.53 12.52
CA GLY A 310 -17.75 -25.35 13.90
C GLY A 310 -19.20 -25.81 14.10
N GLY A 311 -19.37 -27.05 14.55
CA GLY A 311 -20.56 -27.42 15.31
C GLY A 311 -20.54 -26.72 16.68
N TYR A 312 -21.68 -26.71 17.37
CA TYR A 312 -21.94 -25.97 18.62
C TYR A 312 -20.71 -25.85 19.57
N GLY A 313 -20.00 -24.72 19.53
CA GLY A 313 -18.91 -24.37 20.45
C GLY A 313 -17.46 -24.73 20.05
N TRP A 314 -17.21 -25.37 18.90
CA TRP A 314 -15.85 -25.84 18.55
C TRP A 314 -15.12 -24.93 17.55
N ARG A 315 -13.90 -24.50 17.90
CA ARG A 315 -13.02 -23.66 17.07
C ARG A 315 -12.00 -24.51 16.32
N SER A 316 -12.32 -24.83 15.07
CA SER A 316 -11.39 -25.50 14.15
C SER A 316 -11.61 -24.99 12.73
N ASN A 317 -10.69 -25.34 11.84
CA ASN A 317 -10.82 -25.09 10.41
C ASN A 317 -10.91 -23.59 10.05
N VAL A 318 -9.87 -22.82 10.34
CA VAL A 318 -9.74 -21.47 9.76
C VAL A 318 -9.69 -21.58 8.25
N SER A 319 -10.70 -21.04 7.60
CA SER A 319 -10.86 -20.96 6.15
C SER A 319 -10.97 -19.51 5.69
N LEU A 320 -10.71 -19.29 4.41
CA LEU A 320 -10.93 -18.04 3.69
C LEU A 320 -12.04 -18.26 2.66
N ALA A 321 -12.92 -17.28 2.47
CA ALA A 321 -13.99 -17.30 1.48
C ALA A 321 -14.06 -15.96 0.73
N ILE A 322 -14.62 -15.97 -0.50
CA ILE A 322 -14.73 -14.78 -1.36
C ILE A 322 -16.14 -14.62 -1.95
N SER A 323 -16.63 -13.38 -1.92
CA SER A 323 -17.85 -12.89 -2.57
C SER A 323 -17.50 -11.90 -3.69
N TYR A 324 -18.30 -11.92 -4.77
CA TYR A 324 -18.20 -10.99 -5.91
C TYR A 324 -19.41 -10.05 -6.03
N ASP A 325 -20.40 -10.21 -5.17
CA ASP A 325 -21.75 -9.65 -5.23
C ASP A 325 -22.10 -8.85 -3.97
N GLU A 326 -21.12 -8.10 -3.46
CA GLU A 326 -21.24 -7.23 -2.28
C GLU A 326 -21.65 -7.95 -0.99
N GLY A 327 -21.34 -9.25 -0.88
CA GLY A 327 -21.58 -10.07 0.32
C GLY A 327 -22.90 -10.83 0.31
N LEU A 328 -23.52 -11.05 -0.86
CA LEU A 328 -24.76 -11.82 -1.00
C LEU A 328 -24.53 -13.33 -1.18
N THR A 329 -23.44 -13.73 -1.85
CA THR A 329 -23.02 -15.13 -1.97
C THR A 329 -21.50 -15.28 -1.88
N PHE A 330 -21.05 -16.43 -1.38
CA PHE A 330 -19.64 -16.81 -1.26
C PHE A 330 -19.39 -18.10 -2.05
N PRO A 331 -19.22 -18.04 -3.38
CA PRO A 331 -19.11 -19.24 -4.23
C PRO A 331 -17.81 -20.05 -4.04
N TYR A 332 -16.75 -19.46 -3.48
CA TYR A 332 -15.49 -20.18 -3.19
C TYR A 332 -15.11 -19.99 -1.71
N ALA A 333 -14.69 -21.09 -1.08
CA ALA A 333 -14.09 -21.09 0.24
C ALA A 333 -13.01 -22.19 0.31
N ARG A 334 -11.86 -21.89 0.94
CA ARG A 334 -10.72 -22.81 1.02
C ARG A 334 -10.05 -22.79 2.40
N ILE A 335 -9.67 -23.98 2.86
CA ILE A 335 -9.12 -24.23 4.20
C ILE A 335 -7.66 -23.76 4.29
N ILE A 336 -7.38 -22.85 5.24
CA ILE A 336 -6.02 -22.41 5.57
C ILE A 336 -5.40 -23.34 6.60
N GLU A 337 -6.11 -23.64 7.69
CA GLU A 337 -5.70 -24.62 8.70
C GLU A 337 -6.87 -25.57 8.94
N ASN A 338 -6.65 -26.89 8.87
CA ASN A 338 -7.75 -27.86 9.00
C ASN A 338 -7.95 -28.34 10.45
N LEU A 339 -6.93 -28.17 11.29
CA LEU A 339 -6.95 -28.56 12.70
C LEU A 339 -7.51 -27.43 13.57
N ASP A 340 -7.42 -27.61 14.88
CA ASP A 340 -7.80 -26.62 15.89
C ASP A 340 -7.10 -25.29 15.62
N SER A 341 -7.92 -24.26 15.48
CA SER A 341 -7.54 -22.93 15.02
C SER A 341 -8.70 -21.98 15.29
N ALA A 342 -8.39 -20.71 15.56
CA ALA A 342 -9.36 -19.79 16.16
C ALA A 342 -9.39 -18.42 15.45
N TYR A 343 -8.97 -17.34 16.11
CA TYR A 343 -9.17 -15.99 15.58
C TYR A 343 -8.36 -15.80 14.29
N SER A 344 -8.89 -15.00 13.36
CA SER A 344 -8.21 -14.66 12.11
C SER A 344 -8.55 -13.24 11.65
N THR A 345 -7.59 -12.59 10.99
CA THR A 345 -7.74 -11.28 10.33
C THR A 345 -7.04 -11.29 8.96
N ILE A 346 -7.36 -10.34 8.10
CA ILE A 346 -6.97 -10.31 6.69
C ILE A 346 -6.45 -8.92 6.30
N ASP A 347 -5.34 -8.88 5.58
CA ASP A 347 -4.99 -7.75 4.72
C ASP A 347 -4.45 -8.23 3.36
N THR A 348 -4.28 -7.34 2.39
CA THR A 348 -3.93 -7.70 1.00
C THR A 348 -2.83 -6.82 0.44
N THR A 349 -1.84 -7.40 -0.23
CA THR A 349 -0.71 -6.66 -0.80
C THR A 349 -1.09 -5.91 -2.08
N LYS A 350 -0.24 -4.98 -2.51
CA LYS A 350 -0.43 -4.23 -3.77
C LYS A 350 -0.45 -5.11 -5.04
N ASP A 351 0.07 -6.33 -4.91
CA ASP A 351 0.22 -7.31 -5.99
C ASP A 351 -0.78 -8.48 -5.85
N GLY A 352 -1.76 -8.38 -4.95
CA GLY A 352 -2.90 -9.31 -4.87
C GLY A 352 -2.71 -10.52 -3.95
N GLU A 353 -1.57 -10.65 -3.29
CA GLU A 353 -1.36 -11.68 -2.27
C GLU A 353 -2.23 -11.39 -1.04
N ILE A 354 -2.93 -12.39 -0.54
CA ILE A 354 -3.79 -12.32 0.64
C ILE A 354 -2.98 -12.76 1.87
N LEU A 355 -2.89 -11.88 2.86
CA LEU A 355 -2.24 -12.11 4.14
C LEU A 355 -3.30 -12.45 5.18
N VAL A 356 -3.22 -13.62 5.80
CA VAL A 356 -4.15 -14.04 6.86
C VAL A 356 -3.36 -14.35 8.14
N HIS A 357 -3.48 -13.48 9.14
CA HIS A 357 -2.89 -13.71 10.46
C HIS A 357 -3.91 -14.44 11.33
N TYR A 358 -3.55 -15.61 11.87
CA TYR A 358 -4.48 -16.47 12.59
C TYR A 358 -3.88 -17.22 13.79
N GLU A 359 -4.75 -17.60 14.72
CA GLU A 359 -4.46 -18.51 15.83
C GLU A 359 -4.46 -19.96 15.34
N LYS A 360 -3.28 -20.60 15.28
CA LYS A 360 -3.08 -22.02 14.97
C LYS A 360 -2.84 -22.79 16.27
N ASN A 361 -3.38 -24.00 16.46
CA ASN A 361 -3.04 -24.79 17.66
C ASN A 361 -1.52 -25.00 17.81
N GLY A 362 -0.99 -24.65 18.99
CA GLY A 362 0.45 -24.65 19.29
C GLY A 362 0.79 -25.32 20.63
N PRO A 363 2.05 -25.22 21.11
CA PRO A 363 2.51 -25.97 22.30
C PRO A 363 1.93 -25.55 23.66
N SER A 364 1.10 -24.50 23.73
CA SER A 364 0.37 -24.12 24.94
C SER A 364 -1.11 -23.88 24.65
N ALA A 365 -1.46 -22.74 24.02
CA ALA A 365 -2.77 -22.54 23.39
C ALA A 365 -2.61 -22.41 21.87
N TYR A 366 -2.07 -21.27 21.41
CA TYR A 366 -1.92 -20.99 19.99
C TYR A 366 -0.51 -20.52 19.62
N ASP A 367 -0.08 -20.93 18.43
CA ASP A 367 1.00 -20.33 17.66
C ASP A 367 0.39 -19.26 16.73
N MET A 368 0.90 -18.04 16.81
CA MET A 368 0.43 -16.94 15.96
C MET A 368 1.09 -17.08 14.59
N THR A 369 0.29 -17.35 13.57
CA THR A 369 0.77 -17.76 12.24
C THR A 369 0.24 -16.80 11.17
N VAL A 370 1.13 -16.30 10.31
CA VAL A 370 0.75 -15.57 9.09
C VAL A 370 0.77 -16.53 7.92
N ALA A 371 -0.36 -16.69 7.24
CA ALA A 371 -0.46 -17.34 5.95
C ALA A 371 -0.41 -16.31 4.83
N THR A 372 0.30 -16.63 3.74
CA THR A 372 0.21 -15.92 2.46
C THR A 372 -0.37 -16.87 1.42
N VAL A 373 -1.43 -16.45 0.74
CA VAL A 373 -2.12 -17.20 -0.32
C VAL A 373 -2.58 -16.26 -1.43
N SER A 374 -2.69 -16.75 -2.66
CA SER A 374 -3.18 -15.97 -3.79
C SER A 374 -4.68 -16.12 -4.04
N LEU A 375 -5.18 -15.36 -5.02
CA LEU A 375 -6.56 -15.46 -5.50
C LEU A 375 -6.83 -16.77 -6.25
N GLU A 376 -5.87 -17.23 -7.05
CA GLU A 376 -5.92 -18.50 -7.78
C GLU A 376 -5.90 -19.68 -6.80
N TRP A 377 -5.17 -19.55 -5.67
CA TRP A 377 -5.25 -20.52 -4.58
C TRP A 377 -6.66 -20.54 -3.99
N LEU A 378 -7.26 -19.40 -3.66
CA LEU A 378 -8.60 -19.36 -3.06
C LEU A 378 -9.71 -19.90 -3.98
N THR A 379 -9.60 -19.68 -5.29
CA THR A 379 -10.67 -19.92 -6.28
C THR A 379 -10.42 -21.11 -7.21
N GLU A 380 -9.42 -21.94 -6.88
CA GLU A 380 -8.95 -23.09 -7.68
C GLU A 380 -8.56 -22.72 -9.12
N GLY A 381 -8.09 -21.49 -9.31
CA GLY A 381 -7.71 -20.91 -10.60
C GLY A 381 -8.85 -20.27 -11.39
N THR A 382 -10.06 -20.16 -10.82
CA THR A 382 -11.22 -19.55 -11.52
C THR A 382 -11.18 -18.01 -11.53
N ASP A 383 -10.47 -17.40 -10.59
CA ASP A 383 -10.16 -15.97 -10.61
C ASP A 383 -8.67 -15.73 -10.35
N HIS A 384 -8.17 -14.62 -10.89
CA HIS A 384 -6.80 -14.15 -10.72
C HIS A 384 -6.80 -12.66 -10.37
N PHE A 385 -5.72 -12.18 -9.74
CA PHE A 385 -5.59 -10.75 -9.48
C PHE A 385 -5.22 -9.99 -10.75
N GLU A 386 -5.99 -8.96 -11.08
CA GLU A 386 -5.62 -7.93 -12.05
C GLU A 386 -5.47 -6.61 -11.29
N ARG A 387 -4.46 -5.80 -11.63
CA ARG A 387 -4.33 -4.43 -11.12
C ARG A 387 -5.49 -3.56 -11.63
N ALA A 388 -5.75 -2.43 -10.97
CA ALA A 388 -6.76 -1.48 -11.40
C ALA A 388 -6.41 -0.90 -12.78
N LYS A 389 -7.39 -0.91 -13.70
CA LYS A 389 -7.23 -0.47 -15.08
C LYS A 389 -7.79 0.92 -15.31
N LEU A 390 -9.11 1.09 -15.30
CA LEU A 390 -9.75 2.38 -15.60
C LEU A 390 -10.49 2.94 -14.38
N LEU A 391 -9.99 4.06 -13.85
CA LEU A 391 -10.64 4.82 -12.78
C LEU A 391 -11.36 6.04 -13.36
N GLN A 392 -12.66 5.91 -13.62
CA GLN A 392 -13.49 6.94 -14.26
C GLN A 392 -14.48 7.56 -13.25
N TRP A 393 -14.19 8.78 -12.79
CA TRP A 393 -14.86 9.42 -11.64
C TRP A 393 -15.32 10.86 -11.96
N CYS A 394 -16.40 11.28 -11.30
CA CYS A 394 -16.93 12.65 -11.34
C CYS A 394 -17.09 13.20 -9.92
N LEU A 395 -16.45 14.33 -9.62
CA LEU A 395 -16.69 15.08 -8.38
C LEU A 395 -18.03 15.82 -8.50
N SER A 396 -19.05 15.28 -7.85
CA SER A 396 -20.43 15.78 -7.84
C SER A 396 -21.14 15.28 -6.57
N SER A 397 -21.53 16.19 -5.67
CA SER A 397 -22.31 15.91 -4.47
C SER A 397 -23.78 15.57 -4.75
N THR A 398 -24.29 15.98 -5.91
CA THR A 398 -25.66 15.77 -6.39
C THR A 398 -25.69 15.12 -7.77
N GLU A 399 -26.87 14.81 -8.30
CA GLU A 399 -26.99 14.37 -9.70
C GLU A 399 -26.66 15.52 -10.66
N SER A 400 -25.76 15.28 -11.61
CA SER A 400 -25.32 16.27 -12.58
C SER A 400 -25.20 15.68 -13.98
N SER A 401 -25.88 16.29 -14.94
CA SER A 401 -25.77 15.96 -16.37
C SER A 401 -24.44 16.39 -17.00
N LYS A 402 -23.59 17.14 -16.27
CA LYS A 402 -22.22 17.47 -16.68
C LYS A 402 -21.23 16.31 -16.46
N CYS A 403 -21.57 15.33 -15.62
CA CYS A 403 -20.74 14.13 -15.46
C CYS A 403 -20.81 13.26 -16.72
N PRO A 404 -19.67 12.79 -17.28
CA PRO A 404 -19.69 11.80 -18.35
C PRO A 404 -20.47 10.53 -17.97
N LYS A 405 -20.97 9.82 -18.98
CA LYS A 405 -21.60 8.50 -18.76
C LYS A 405 -20.60 7.55 -18.08
N ASP A 406 -21.13 6.61 -17.31
CA ASP A 406 -20.38 5.54 -16.68
C ASP A 406 -19.25 6.03 -15.73
N THR A 407 -19.33 7.27 -15.24
CA THR A 407 -18.51 7.76 -14.12
C THR A 407 -19.15 7.44 -12.77
N TYR A 408 -18.34 7.07 -11.79
CA TYR A 408 -18.76 7.04 -10.40
C TYR A 408 -18.80 8.46 -9.82
N ARG A 409 -19.94 8.84 -9.20
CA ARG A 409 -20.18 10.18 -8.66
C ARG A 409 -19.95 10.19 -7.15
N PHE A 410 -19.10 11.11 -6.68
CA PHE A 410 -18.78 11.24 -5.26
C PHE A 410 -18.54 12.70 -4.86
N ASN A 411 -18.69 12.99 -3.55
CA ASN A 411 -18.49 14.32 -2.99
C ASN A 411 -17.01 14.65 -2.70
N TYR A 412 -16.75 15.91 -2.35
CA TYR A 412 -15.41 16.44 -2.03
C TYR A 412 -14.63 15.57 -1.02
N LYS A 413 -15.25 15.16 0.10
CA LYS A 413 -14.55 14.43 1.18
C LYS A 413 -14.11 13.05 0.70
N VAL A 414 -14.91 12.38 -0.13
CA VAL A 414 -14.51 11.08 -0.72
C VAL A 414 -13.41 11.24 -1.78
N PHE A 415 -13.49 12.29 -2.62
CA PHE A 415 -12.44 12.55 -3.60
C PHE A 415 -11.11 12.87 -2.91
N ASP A 416 -11.14 13.75 -1.91
CA ASP A 416 -9.97 14.16 -1.15
C ASP A 416 -9.35 13.04 -0.30
N GLN A 417 -10.14 12.10 0.25
CA GLN A 417 -9.67 11.09 1.20
C GLN A 417 -9.43 9.70 0.60
N TYR A 418 -10.10 9.35 -0.49
CA TYR A 418 -10.00 8.01 -1.10
C TYR A 418 -9.46 8.04 -2.53
N VAL A 419 -9.97 8.92 -3.40
CA VAL A 419 -9.54 8.98 -4.82
C VAL A 419 -8.08 9.38 -4.94
N GLU A 420 -7.63 10.32 -4.11
CA GLU A 420 -6.23 10.76 -4.05
C GLU A 420 -5.34 9.86 -3.15
N SER A 421 -5.84 8.70 -2.69
CA SER A 421 -5.12 7.83 -1.74
C SER A 421 -4.22 6.76 -2.35
N TYR A 422 -4.33 6.51 -3.67
CA TYR A 422 -3.52 5.54 -4.41
C TYR A 422 -2.03 5.93 -4.39
N SER A 423 -1.30 5.39 -3.42
CA SER A 423 0.07 5.81 -3.07
C SER A 423 1.13 4.71 -3.27
N LEU A 424 0.70 3.47 -3.49
CA LEU A 424 1.55 2.34 -3.92
C LEU A 424 1.44 2.09 -5.43
N VAL A 425 0.21 1.99 -5.93
CA VAL A 425 -0.13 1.67 -7.33
C VAL A 425 -1.34 2.52 -7.72
N TYR A 426 -1.21 3.37 -8.73
CA TYR A 426 -2.33 4.00 -9.41
C TYR A 426 -2.98 3.02 -10.40
N PRO A 427 -4.27 3.22 -10.74
CA PRO A 427 -4.88 2.62 -11.92
C PRO A 427 -4.14 2.97 -13.22
N GLU A 428 -4.16 2.09 -14.22
CA GLU A 428 -3.46 2.27 -15.52
C GLU A 428 -3.94 3.52 -16.30
N GLU A 429 -5.25 3.79 -16.29
CA GLU A 429 -5.88 4.99 -16.84
C GLU A 429 -6.76 5.67 -15.78
N ILE A 430 -6.57 6.98 -15.61
CA ILE A 430 -7.36 7.85 -14.74
C ILE A 430 -8.16 8.84 -15.59
N ARG A 431 -9.48 8.95 -15.35
CA ARG A 431 -10.36 9.93 -15.98
C ARG A 431 -11.19 10.65 -14.92
N TYR A 432 -10.83 11.89 -14.60
CA TYR A 432 -11.52 12.71 -13.60
C TYR A 432 -12.26 13.88 -14.27
N THR A 433 -13.53 14.06 -13.91
CA THR A 433 -14.28 15.30 -14.23
C THR A 433 -14.68 16.02 -12.95
N PHE A 434 -14.38 17.31 -12.87
CA PHE A 434 -14.73 18.17 -11.75
C PHE A 434 -15.91 19.05 -12.15
N VAL A 435 -17.10 18.82 -11.59
CA VAL A 435 -18.30 19.64 -11.83
C VAL A 435 -18.67 20.53 -10.64
N GLU A 436 -17.91 20.41 -9.55
CA GLU A 436 -17.89 21.24 -8.35
C GLU A 436 -16.44 21.67 -8.07
N LYS A 437 -16.24 22.76 -7.32
CA LYS A 437 -14.88 23.25 -6.98
C LYS A 437 -14.11 22.21 -6.16
N PHE A 438 -12.84 22.03 -6.49
CA PHE A 438 -11.90 21.20 -5.74
C PHE A 438 -10.63 22.00 -5.42
N ARG A 439 -9.81 21.48 -4.50
CA ARG A 439 -8.51 22.07 -4.16
C ARG A 439 -7.44 21.73 -5.21
N ASP A 440 -6.35 22.48 -5.20
CA ASP A 440 -5.13 22.09 -5.93
C ASP A 440 -4.62 20.73 -5.44
N PHE A 441 -4.00 19.95 -6.34
CA PHE A 441 -3.54 18.59 -6.04
C PHE A 441 -2.22 18.20 -6.71
N ILE A 442 -1.76 16.99 -6.42
CA ILE A 442 -0.41 16.51 -6.74
C ILE A 442 -0.51 15.14 -7.44
N ILE A 443 0.13 15.01 -8.59
CA ILE A 443 0.28 13.72 -9.29
C ILE A 443 1.70 13.22 -9.05
N ASN A 444 1.83 12.11 -8.31
CA ASN A 444 3.12 11.61 -7.85
C ASN A 444 3.65 10.47 -8.74
N LEU A 445 4.46 10.80 -9.74
CA LEU A 445 4.96 9.84 -10.74
C LEU A 445 5.91 8.76 -10.18
N ASN A 446 6.29 8.82 -8.90
CA ASN A 446 7.00 7.74 -8.22
C ASN A 446 6.14 6.46 -8.08
N ALA A 447 4.81 6.58 -8.06
CA ALA A 447 3.91 5.43 -7.93
C ALA A 447 3.84 4.61 -9.23
N GLU A 448 3.69 3.29 -9.08
CA GLU A 448 3.47 2.36 -10.19
C GLU A 448 2.07 2.57 -10.83
N GLY A 449 1.85 2.05 -12.03
CA GLY A 449 0.57 2.20 -12.75
C GLY A 449 0.54 3.46 -13.60
N LEU A 450 -0.58 4.21 -13.59
CA LEU A 450 -0.84 5.46 -14.32
C LEU A 450 -0.01 5.65 -15.60
N HIS A 451 -0.46 5.04 -16.69
CA HIS A 451 0.04 5.30 -18.05
C HIS A 451 -0.66 6.50 -18.68
N LYS A 452 -1.95 6.69 -18.40
CA LYS A 452 -2.77 7.74 -19.02
C LYS A 452 -3.65 8.48 -18.01
N GLY A 453 -3.59 9.81 -18.02
CA GLY A 453 -4.43 10.68 -17.21
C GLY A 453 -5.29 11.59 -18.09
N THR A 454 -6.53 11.82 -17.71
CA THR A 454 -7.41 12.80 -18.35
C THR A 454 -8.22 13.53 -17.29
N TYR A 455 -7.96 14.83 -17.14
CA TYR A 455 -8.51 15.67 -16.08
C TYR A 455 -9.29 16.82 -16.74
N ASN A 456 -10.57 16.96 -16.40
CA ASN A 456 -11.47 17.93 -17.01
C ASN A 456 -12.18 18.77 -15.94
N ASN A 457 -11.86 20.06 -15.85
CA ASN A 457 -12.45 20.97 -14.86
C ASN A 457 -13.51 21.89 -15.49
N LEU A 458 -14.74 21.86 -14.96
CA LEU A 458 -15.87 22.67 -15.43
C LEU A 458 -16.25 23.81 -14.47
N ASN A 459 -15.28 24.28 -13.67
CA ASN A 459 -15.39 25.36 -12.67
C ASN A 459 -14.34 26.47 -12.94
N ASP A 460 -14.12 27.34 -11.95
CA ASP A 460 -12.90 28.15 -11.86
C ASP A 460 -11.64 27.27 -11.99
N LYS A 461 -10.58 27.82 -12.57
CA LYS A 461 -9.33 27.08 -12.85
C LYS A 461 -8.63 26.64 -11.54
N MET A 462 -7.98 25.48 -11.59
CA MET A 462 -7.28 24.84 -10.46
C MET A 462 -5.82 24.54 -10.82
N ALA A 463 -4.92 24.44 -9.83
CA ALA A 463 -3.53 24.05 -10.06
C ALA A 463 -3.25 22.54 -9.84
N VAL A 464 -2.34 21.97 -10.63
CA VAL A 464 -1.87 20.58 -10.47
C VAL A 464 -0.35 20.52 -10.54
N ASN A 465 0.28 19.94 -9.53
CA ASN A 465 1.73 19.76 -9.49
C ASN A 465 2.11 18.30 -9.79
N ILE A 466 2.85 18.08 -10.88
CA ILE A 466 3.39 16.77 -11.29
C ILE A 466 4.78 16.62 -10.67
N ILE A 467 4.96 15.61 -9.79
CA ILE A 467 6.18 15.40 -9.00
C ILE A 467 6.73 13.97 -9.12
N GLY A 468 7.88 13.72 -8.50
CA GLY A 468 8.52 12.40 -8.45
C GLY A 468 9.40 12.10 -9.66
N LYS A 469 9.82 10.85 -9.83
CA LYS A 469 10.51 10.36 -11.03
C LYS A 469 10.08 8.93 -11.33
N SER A 470 9.95 8.59 -12.60
CA SER A 470 9.74 7.22 -13.09
C SER A 470 10.17 7.12 -14.55
N GLU A 471 10.67 5.96 -14.96
CA GLU A 471 11.05 5.66 -16.34
C GLU A 471 9.87 5.17 -17.21
N LEU A 472 8.67 5.12 -16.63
CA LEU A 472 7.45 4.76 -17.36
C LEU A 472 6.94 5.98 -18.16
N GLU A 473 6.78 5.80 -19.47
CA GLU A 473 6.14 6.79 -20.33
C GLU A 473 4.66 6.99 -19.98
N ARG A 474 4.23 8.25 -19.96
CA ARG A 474 2.87 8.66 -19.62
C ARG A 474 2.31 9.71 -20.57
N SER A 475 0.99 9.74 -20.70
CA SER A 475 0.21 10.77 -21.40
C SER A 475 -0.82 11.37 -20.46
N LEU A 476 -0.68 12.66 -20.11
CA LEU A 476 -1.51 13.35 -19.13
C LEU A 476 -2.17 14.56 -19.78
N SER A 477 -3.50 14.52 -19.93
CA SER A 477 -4.29 15.60 -20.56
C SER A 477 -5.11 16.38 -19.53
N PHE A 478 -5.07 17.70 -19.59
CA PHE A 478 -5.71 18.62 -18.65
C PHE A 478 -6.49 19.71 -19.40
N ASN A 479 -7.80 19.81 -19.14
CA ASN A 479 -8.62 20.95 -19.58
C ASN A 479 -8.97 21.85 -18.39
N ASN A 480 -8.66 23.15 -18.50
CA ASN A 480 -8.94 24.19 -17.51
C ASN A 480 -8.19 24.00 -16.17
N PHE A 481 -6.86 23.84 -16.27
CA PHE A 481 -5.90 23.74 -15.16
C PHE A 481 -4.64 24.58 -15.39
N ASP A 482 -3.97 24.99 -14.31
CA ASP A 482 -2.59 25.47 -14.33
C ASP A 482 -1.66 24.35 -13.84
N VAL A 483 -0.99 23.70 -14.78
CA VAL A 483 -0.20 22.48 -14.56
C VAL A 483 1.27 22.83 -14.39
N THR A 484 1.90 22.34 -13.32
CA THR A 484 3.35 22.46 -13.10
C THR A 484 4.04 21.10 -13.24
N ILE A 485 5.15 21.05 -13.96
CA ILE A 485 6.06 19.89 -14.07
C ILE A 485 7.51 20.38 -13.98
N GLN A 486 8.49 19.52 -13.67
CA GLN A 486 9.93 19.87 -13.63
C GLN A 486 10.66 19.21 -14.82
N GLN A 487 11.80 19.75 -15.26
CA GLN A 487 12.59 19.21 -16.39
C GLN A 487 12.76 17.68 -16.32
N LYS A 488 13.12 17.15 -15.15
CA LYS A 488 13.42 15.73 -14.92
C LYS A 488 12.25 14.75 -15.16
N GLN A 489 11.01 15.24 -15.35
CA GLN A 489 9.87 14.40 -15.71
C GLN A 489 9.46 14.50 -17.19
N LEU A 490 9.88 15.55 -17.92
CA LEU A 490 9.45 15.83 -19.30
C LEU A 490 9.63 14.63 -20.23
N MET A 491 10.82 14.01 -20.20
CA MET A 491 11.17 12.94 -21.14
C MET A 491 10.26 11.71 -21.02
N ASN A 492 9.63 11.51 -19.85
CA ASN A 492 8.79 10.34 -19.54
C ASN A 492 7.31 10.70 -19.32
N ALA A 493 6.92 11.97 -19.41
CA ALA A 493 5.52 12.40 -19.26
C ALA A 493 5.15 13.45 -20.32
N ALA A 494 4.43 13.02 -21.35
CA ALA A 494 3.80 13.92 -22.31
C ALA A 494 2.61 14.60 -21.62
N VAL A 495 2.69 15.93 -21.44
CA VAL A 495 1.66 16.74 -20.79
C VAL A 495 0.96 17.60 -21.84
N PHE A 496 -0.36 17.48 -21.90
CA PHE A 496 -1.23 18.22 -22.81
C PHE A 496 -2.12 19.12 -21.96
N VAL A 497 -2.08 20.43 -22.17
CA VAL A 497 -2.96 21.39 -21.50
C VAL A 497 -3.83 22.07 -22.54
N GLU A 498 -5.10 22.29 -22.19
CA GLU A 498 -6.08 23.09 -22.93
C GLU A 498 -6.72 24.11 -21.98
N ASN A 499 -6.97 25.33 -22.45
CA ASN A 499 -7.64 26.41 -21.68
C ASN A 499 -6.95 26.71 -20.33
N GLY A 500 -5.61 26.64 -20.31
CA GLY A 500 -4.82 26.56 -19.08
C GLY A 500 -3.38 27.03 -19.23
N GLN A 501 -2.57 26.79 -18.20
CA GLN A 501 -1.13 27.06 -18.21
C GLN A 501 -0.32 25.77 -18.06
N LEU A 502 0.83 25.69 -18.71
CA LEU A 502 1.83 24.67 -18.49
C LEU A 502 3.14 25.33 -18.05
N THR A 503 3.47 25.19 -16.77
CA THR A 503 4.70 25.72 -16.16
C THR A 503 5.72 24.60 -16.01
N ILE A 504 6.88 24.78 -16.65
CA ILE A 504 7.97 23.81 -16.69
C ILE A 504 9.13 24.37 -15.86
N ARG A 505 9.43 23.71 -14.74
CA ARG A 505 10.36 24.17 -13.69
C ARG A 505 11.74 23.54 -13.74
N ASP A 506 12.67 24.23 -13.07
CA ASP A 506 14.05 23.81 -12.84
C ASP A 506 14.80 23.55 -14.16
N VAL A 507 14.56 24.39 -15.18
CA VAL A 507 15.06 24.16 -16.54
C VAL A 507 16.49 24.69 -16.71
N GLY A 508 17.39 23.85 -17.23
CA GLY A 508 18.75 24.21 -17.58
C GLY A 508 19.48 23.10 -18.35
N GLY A 509 20.39 23.48 -19.24
CA GLY A 509 21.14 22.57 -20.11
C GLY A 509 20.32 21.96 -21.25
N LEU A 510 19.10 22.44 -21.50
CA LEU A 510 18.23 21.97 -22.57
C LEU A 510 18.37 22.79 -23.86
N ILE A 511 18.13 22.11 -24.98
CA ILE A 511 17.75 22.75 -26.24
C ILE A 511 16.22 22.64 -26.38
N VAL A 512 15.58 23.78 -26.65
CA VAL A 512 14.13 23.92 -26.84
C VAL A 512 13.85 24.29 -28.29
N TYR A 513 13.00 23.54 -28.99
CA TYR A 513 12.47 23.95 -30.30
C TYR A 513 11.02 24.41 -30.13
N PHE A 514 10.71 25.60 -30.64
CA PHE A 514 9.38 26.22 -30.54
C PHE A 514 8.78 26.47 -31.93
N GLY A 515 7.52 26.08 -32.11
CA GLY A 515 6.70 26.45 -33.25
C GLY A 515 5.24 26.59 -32.84
N GLN A 516 4.42 27.24 -33.67
CA GLN A 516 3.06 27.70 -33.30
C GLN A 516 2.10 26.64 -32.73
N LYS A 517 2.38 25.34 -32.92
CA LYS A 517 1.53 24.20 -32.51
C LYS A 517 2.27 23.13 -31.69
N GLU A 518 3.58 23.27 -31.48
CA GLU A 518 4.39 22.24 -30.83
C GLU A 518 5.61 22.85 -30.11
N LEU A 519 5.91 22.29 -28.94
CA LEU A 519 7.14 22.52 -28.19
C LEU A 519 7.92 21.21 -28.14
N GLN A 520 9.21 21.23 -28.45
CA GLN A 520 10.07 20.05 -28.34
C GLN A 520 11.25 20.34 -27.40
N PHE A 521 11.56 19.38 -26.54
CA PHE A 521 12.74 19.42 -25.68
C PHE A 521 13.76 18.38 -26.12
N PHE A 522 15.03 18.75 -26.10
CA PHE A 522 16.14 17.86 -26.38
C PHE A 522 17.12 17.87 -25.19
N ASP A 523 17.26 16.70 -24.55
CA ASP A 523 18.15 16.45 -23.42
C ASP A 523 19.04 15.24 -23.75
N SER A 524 20.36 15.40 -23.66
CA SER A 524 21.33 14.30 -23.68
C SER A 524 21.23 13.32 -24.87
N GLY A 525 20.74 13.79 -26.03
CA GLY A 525 20.54 12.97 -27.24
C GLY A 525 19.10 12.48 -27.47
N VAL A 526 18.19 12.69 -26.52
CA VAL A 526 16.78 12.29 -26.60
C VAL A 526 15.89 13.50 -26.88
N LYS A 527 15.01 13.39 -27.88
CA LYS A 527 14.04 14.40 -28.28
C LYS A 527 12.64 14.02 -27.78
N LYS A 528 11.89 14.97 -27.21
CA LYS A 528 10.49 14.76 -26.76
C LYS A 528 9.58 15.88 -27.26
N SER A 529 8.48 15.48 -27.92
CA SER A 529 7.47 16.36 -28.51
C SER A 529 6.27 16.58 -27.58
N PHE A 530 5.80 17.83 -27.52
CA PHE A 530 4.61 18.26 -26.79
C PHE A 530 3.75 19.13 -27.72
N PRO A 531 2.68 18.60 -28.34
CA PRO A 531 1.76 19.41 -29.13
C PRO A 531 0.92 20.30 -28.20
N MET A 532 0.69 21.55 -28.62
CA MET A 532 0.05 22.59 -27.82
C MET A 532 -1.18 23.14 -28.51
N THR A 533 -2.20 23.50 -27.72
CA THR A 533 -3.37 24.25 -28.20
C THR A 533 -3.14 25.75 -28.09
N SER A 534 -3.72 26.53 -29.01
CA SER A 534 -3.70 28.00 -28.98
C SER A 534 -4.39 28.62 -27.75
N THR A 535 -5.11 27.82 -26.97
CA THR A 535 -5.75 28.19 -25.68
C THR A 535 -4.83 27.99 -24.46
N THR A 536 -3.56 27.63 -24.67
CA THR A 536 -2.62 27.32 -23.60
C THR A 536 -1.49 28.36 -23.52
N GLN A 537 -1.12 28.69 -22.29
CA GLN A 537 0.05 29.52 -21.96
C GLN A 537 1.17 28.62 -21.46
N VAL A 538 2.36 28.69 -22.05
CA VAL A 538 3.53 27.95 -21.55
C VAL A 538 4.45 28.90 -20.78
N ILE A 539 4.90 28.49 -19.60
CA ILE A 539 5.97 29.17 -18.86
C ILE A 539 7.15 28.19 -18.74
N ILE A 540 8.34 28.63 -19.12
CA ILE A 540 9.60 27.91 -18.84
C ILE A 540 10.33 28.68 -17.74
N GLU A 541 10.39 28.12 -16.54
CA GLU A 541 11.14 28.66 -15.41
C GLU A 541 12.59 28.13 -15.43
N VAL A 542 13.49 28.99 -15.92
CA VAL A 542 14.90 28.70 -16.19
C VAL A 542 15.76 28.97 -14.95
N VAL A 543 16.66 28.04 -14.65
CA VAL A 543 17.62 28.08 -13.53
C VAL A 543 19.09 27.91 -13.96
N GLY A 544 19.34 27.65 -15.25
CA GLY A 544 20.67 27.56 -15.87
C GLY A 544 20.58 27.69 -17.40
N ASP A 545 21.71 27.81 -18.08
CA ASP A 545 21.73 28.17 -19.52
C ASP A 545 20.87 27.27 -20.42
N ILE A 546 20.20 27.87 -21.42
CA ILE A 546 19.38 27.17 -22.42
C ILE A 546 19.62 27.69 -23.84
N GLU A 547 19.34 26.84 -24.83
CA GLU A 547 19.22 27.26 -26.23
C GLU A 547 17.77 27.14 -26.72
N VAL A 548 17.30 28.14 -27.47
CA VAL A 548 15.97 28.21 -28.06
C VAL A 548 16.11 28.32 -29.58
N HIS A 549 15.46 27.43 -30.30
CA HIS A 549 15.52 27.31 -31.76
C HIS A 549 14.08 27.35 -32.31
N PRO A 550 13.86 27.85 -33.54
CA PRO A 550 12.59 27.70 -34.21
C PRO A 550 12.39 26.23 -34.59
N MET A 551 11.13 25.80 -34.72
CA MET A 551 10.82 24.47 -35.20
C MET A 551 11.37 24.27 -36.63
N PRO A 552 12.10 23.18 -36.93
CA PRO A 552 12.52 22.88 -38.29
C PRO A 552 11.30 22.72 -39.21
N ALA A 553 11.39 23.26 -40.43
CA ALA A 553 10.37 23.06 -41.47
C ALA A 553 10.47 21.63 -42.04
N GLU A 554 9.94 20.65 -41.31
CA GLU A 554 9.90 19.24 -41.72
C GLU A 554 8.61 18.85 -42.49
N PRO A 555 8.63 17.75 -43.27
CA PRO A 555 7.53 17.40 -44.20
C PRO A 555 6.31 16.79 -43.51
N GLU A 556 5.13 16.98 -44.13
CA GLU A 556 3.82 16.50 -43.69
C GLU A 556 3.79 14.98 -43.40
N SER A 557 4.01 14.56 -42.15
CA SER A 557 3.93 13.15 -41.74
C SER A 557 3.67 12.92 -40.23
N GLY A 558 2.86 13.78 -39.60
CA GLY A 558 2.31 13.55 -38.26
C GLY A 558 0.95 12.82 -38.30
N PRO A 559 0.54 12.11 -37.22
CA PRO A 559 -0.76 11.44 -37.16
C PRO A 559 -1.92 12.44 -37.10
N GLU A 560 -3.00 12.18 -37.84
CA GLU A 560 -4.18 13.05 -37.85
C GLU A 560 -4.85 13.15 -36.47
N LEU A 561 -5.08 14.39 -36.02
CA LEU A 561 -5.89 14.67 -34.84
C LEU A 561 -7.39 14.62 -35.18
N ASN A 562 -8.19 14.17 -34.21
CA ASN A 562 -9.63 13.98 -34.37
C ASN A 562 -10.33 15.33 -34.69
N PRO A 563 -11.17 15.44 -35.75
CA PRO A 563 -11.49 16.72 -36.39
C PRO A 563 -12.62 17.52 -35.70
N THR A 564 -12.56 17.66 -34.38
CA THR A 564 -13.59 18.36 -33.57
C THR A 564 -13.08 19.54 -32.74
N THR A 565 -11.77 19.86 -32.79
CA THR A 565 -11.21 21.08 -32.21
C THR A 565 -11.18 22.21 -33.25
N ASN A 566 -11.92 23.30 -32.98
CA ASN A 566 -11.83 24.52 -33.78
C ASN A 566 -10.52 25.26 -33.47
N LEU A 567 -9.45 24.90 -34.19
CA LEU A 567 -8.14 25.55 -34.10
C LEU A 567 -8.23 26.98 -34.68
N LEU A 568 -8.06 27.98 -33.81
CA LEU A 568 -7.90 29.37 -34.22
C LEU A 568 -6.51 29.61 -34.82
N SER A 569 -6.37 30.66 -35.63
CA SER A 569 -5.20 30.94 -36.49
C SER A 569 -3.90 31.28 -35.77
N ASN A 570 -3.95 31.55 -34.46
CA ASN A 570 -2.82 32.09 -33.71
C ASN A 570 -2.18 30.99 -32.88
N GLY A 571 -0.84 30.96 -32.79
CA GLY A 571 -0.12 29.97 -31.99
C GLY A 571 -0.30 30.15 -30.48
N PHE A 572 0.26 29.22 -29.70
CA PHE A 572 0.32 29.33 -28.24
C PHE A 572 1.40 30.31 -27.79
N SER A 573 1.23 30.94 -26.62
CA SER A 573 2.20 31.89 -26.05
C SER A 573 3.23 31.17 -25.17
N LEU A 574 4.50 31.57 -25.28
CA LEU A 574 5.61 31.06 -24.49
C LEU A 574 6.28 32.21 -23.69
N THR A 575 6.18 32.17 -22.37
CA THR A 575 6.96 33.04 -21.48
C THR A 575 8.20 32.30 -20.99
N ILE A 576 9.38 32.87 -21.22
CA ILE A 576 10.63 32.41 -20.62
C ILE A 576 10.91 33.27 -19.39
N LYS A 577 10.96 32.64 -18.22
CA LYS A 577 11.14 33.27 -16.91
C LYS A 577 12.44 32.83 -16.27
N THR A 578 13.24 33.74 -15.70
CA THR A 578 14.43 33.35 -14.93
C THR A 578 14.18 33.37 -13.42
N ASN A 579 14.48 32.23 -12.78
CA ASN A 579 14.43 32.06 -11.32
C ASN A 579 15.84 31.91 -10.70
N ALA A 580 16.90 32.01 -11.50
CA ALA A 580 18.29 32.06 -11.07
C ALA A 580 19.02 33.24 -11.71
N LYS A 581 20.14 33.66 -11.11
CA LYS A 581 20.97 34.78 -11.57
C LYS A 581 22.05 34.33 -12.54
N ASN A 582 22.47 35.24 -13.42
CA ASN A 582 23.52 35.04 -14.42
C ASN A 582 23.19 33.90 -15.41
N VAL A 583 21.91 33.72 -15.75
CA VAL A 583 21.43 32.73 -16.74
C VAL A 583 21.63 33.26 -18.15
N THR A 584 22.11 32.40 -19.06
CA THR A 584 22.24 32.69 -20.49
C THR A 584 21.11 32.03 -21.28
N ILE A 585 20.38 32.80 -22.08
CA ILE A 585 19.35 32.28 -23.00
C ILE A 585 19.85 32.55 -24.42
N LYS A 586 19.95 31.53 -25.28
CA LYS A 586 20.48 31.68 -26.65
C LYS A 586 19.45 31.37 -27.73
N PHE A 587 19.00 32.38 -28.45
CA PHE A 587 18.14 32.23 -29.63
C PHE A 587 18.98 31.98 -30.87
N LYS A 588 18.77 30.82 -31.50
CA LYS A 588 19.51 30.38 -32.71
C LYS A 588 18.55 30.01 -33.83
N GLY A 589 19.09 29.82 -35.04
CA GLY A 589 18.33 29.59 -36.26
C GLY A 589 17.80 30.88 -36.88
N THR A 590 16.90 30.73 -37.86
CA THR A 590 16.24 31.84 -38.55
C THR A 590 14.78 31.88 -38.13
N TRP A 591 14.37 32.98 -37.49
CA TRP A 591 13.04 33.12 -36.92
C TRP A 591 12.07 33.81 -37.88
N GLU A 592 10.84 33.32 -37.93
CA GLU A 592 9.73 34.03 -38.56
C GLU A 592 9.05 34.96 -37.54
N LYS A 593 8.71 36.17 -37.96
CA LYS A 593 8.12 37.21 -37.10
C LYS A 593 6.88 36.71 -36.33
N ASP A 594 5.93 36.11 -37.03
CA ASP A 594 4.67 35.58 -36.50
C ASP A 594 4.87 34.42 -35.50
N THR A 595 6.09 33.89 -35.39
CA THR A 595 6.48 32.90 -34.37
C THR A 595 7.29 33.56 -33.25
N ALA A 596 8.15 34.54 -33.53
CA ALA A 596 8.87 35.31 -32.53
C ALA A 596 7.95 36.16 -31.64
N GLU A 597 6.91 36.79 -32.20
CA GLU A 597 5.94 37.61 -31.44
C GLU A 597 5.11 36.81 -30.41
N LEU A 598 5.15 35.48 -30.44
CA LEU A 598 4.53 34.60 -29.44
C LEU A 598 5.40 34.36 -28.20
N ILE A 599 6.67 34.80 -28.23
CA ILE A 599 7.64 34.60 -27.15
C ILE A 599 7.75 35.87 -26.29
N HIS A 600 7.75 35.69 -24.98
CA HIS A 600 7.78 36.77 -23.99
C HIS A 600 8.84 36.49 -22.91
N PHE A 601 9.37 37.55 -22.28
CA PHE A 601 10.43 37.44 -21.26
C PHE A 601 9.96 38.00 -19.91
N ASP A 602 10.17 37.21 -18.85
CA ASP A 602 9.96 37.57 -17.45
C ASP A 602 11.27 37.33 -16.69
N VAL A 603 12.29 38.13 -17.03
CA VAL A 603 13.69 37.87 -16.68
C VAL A 603 14.30 38.99 -15.85
N ASP A 604 15.26 38.64 -14.97
CA ASP A 604 15.98 39.62 -14.15
C ASP A 604 17.17 40.28 -14.89
N ASN A 605 17.61 41.44 -14.41
CA ASN A 605 18.71 42.22 -15.00
C ASN A 605 20.10 41.53 -15.00
N SER A 606 20.23 40.31 -14.47
CA SER A 606 21.44 39.48 -14.58
C SER A 606 21.32 38.40 -15.66
N THR A 607 20.14 38.23 -16.24
CA THR A 607 19.89 37.33 -17.37
C THR A 607 20.48 37.93 -18.64
N THR A 608 21.21 37.14 -19.42
CA THR A 608 21.78 37.56 -20.70
C THR A 608 21.09 36.81 -21.83
N ILE A 609 20.33 37.53 -22.65
CA ILE A 609 19.70 36.97 -23.87
C ILE A 609 20.65 37.23 -25.04
N PHE A 610 21.09 36.17 -25.71
CA PHE A 610 21.79 36.25 -26.99
C PHE A 610 20.87 35.85 -28.15
N VAL A 611 21.08 36.46 -29.31
CA VAL A 611 20.38 36.13 -30.56
C VAL A 611 21.39 35.94 -31.70
N GLN A 612 21.16 34.95 -32.57
CA GLN A 612 21.94 34.76 -33.80
C GLN A 612 21.72 35.91 -34.79
N GLU A 613 22.79 36.32 -35.47
CA GLU A 613 22.81 37.36 -36.52
C GLU A 613 21.64 37.23 -37.52
N GLY A 614 20.94 38.33 -37.77
CA GLY A 614 19.79 38.42 -38.68
C GLY A 614 18.41 38.26 -38.02
N ASN A 615 18.34 38.23 -36.69
CA ASN A 615 17.09 38.14 -35.92
C ASN A 615 16.92 39.31 -34.92
N GLU A 616 17.78 40.33 -34.97
CA GLU A 616 17.86 41.43 -33.98
C GLU A 616 16.55 42.23 -33.88
N ASP A 617 15.93 42.56 -35.02
CA ASP A 617 14.64 43.27 -35.09
C ASP A 617 13.46 42.45 -34.52
N LEU A 618 13.64 41.14 -34.28
CA LEU A 618 12.62 40.24 -33.71
C LEU A 618 12.72 40.10 -32.19
N PHE A 619 13.90 40.37 -31.62
CA PHE A 619 14.19 40.22 -30.19
C PHE A 619 14.92 41.48 -29.67
N PRO A 620 14.23 42.63 -29.52
CA PRO A 620 14.87 43.93 -29.33
C PRO A 620 15.64 44.09 -28.00
N ASP A 621 15.37 43.24 -27.00
CA ASP A 621 16.08 43.20 -25.72
C ASP A 621 17.29 42.22 -25.72
N ALA A 622 17.57 41.56 -26.86
CA ALA A 622 18.65 40.58 -26.99
C ALA A 622 19.95 41.19 -27.55
N ILE A 623 21.08 40.57 -27.19
CA ILE A 623 22.42 40.93 -27.66
C ILE A 623 22.80 40.01 -28.85
N PRO A 624 23.33 40.52 -29.97
CA PRO A 624 23.87 39.65 -31.02
C PRO A 624 24.96 38.71 -30.47
N GLU A 625 24.86 37.40 -30.72
CA GLU A 625 25.87 36.43 -30.29
C GLU A 625 27.19 36.74 -31.00
N PRO A 626 28.31 36.95 -30.28
CA PRO A 626 29.54 37.43 -30.89
C PRO A 626 30.09 36.42 -31.90
N LEU A 627 30.19 36.87 -33.17
CA LEU A 627 30.76 36.14 -34.31
C LEU A 627 31.94 35.27 -33.89
N ALA A 628 31.77 33.95 -34.02
CA ALA A 628 32.76 32.97 -33.59
C ALA A 628 34.07 33.14 -34.38
N THR A 629 35.02 33.86 -33.81
CA THR A 629 36.34 34.10 -34.41
C THR A 629 37.03 32.77 -34.61
N ALA A 630 37.13 32.32 -35.87
CA ALA A 630 37.67 31.03 -36.22
C ALA A 630 39.15 30.91 -35.79
N THR A 631 39.39 30.20 -34.68
CA THR A 631 40.72 29.93 -34.16
C THR A 631 41.55 29.21 -35.23
N PRO A 632 42.68 29.78 -35.70
CA PRO A 632 43.49 29.13 -36.73
C PRO A 632 44.03 27.79 -36.21
N ALA A 633 43.79 26.72 -36.97
CA ALA A 633 44.27 25.39 -36.62
C ALA A 633 45.82 25.37 -36.59
N GLN A 634 46.40 25.18 -35.41
CA GLN A 634 47.84 25.00 -35.28
C GLN A 634 48.25 23.64 -35.86
N THR A 635 49.09 23.66 -36.89
CA THR A 635 49.66 22.47 -37.51
C THR A 635 50.69 21.81 -36.59
N PRO A 636 50.63 20.49 -36.34
CA PRO A 636 51.66 19.79 -35.61
C PRO A 636 52.94 19.64 -36.47
N PRO A 637 54.14 19.67 -35.87
CA PRO A 637 55.39 19.41 -36.57
C PRO A 637 55.52 17.93 -37.00
N PRO A 638 56.35 17.62 -38.03
CA PRO A 638 56.35 16.31 -38.70
C PRO A 638 57.02 15.19 -37.89
N SER A 639 56.61 13.95 -38.19
CA SER A 639 57.07 12.72 -37.52
C SER A 639 58.21 12.02 -38.26
N ALA A 640 59.21 11.53 -37.51
CA ALA A 640 60.20 10.53 -37.93
C ALA A 640 60.83 9.86 -36.69
N SER A 641 61.18 8.56 -36.68
CA SER A 641 60.76 7.46 -37.55
C SER A 641 61.10 6.08 -36.91
N ILE A 642 60.35 5.05 -37.31
CA ILE A 642 60.72 3.60 -37.29
C ILE A 642 60.75 2.84 -35.93
N LEU A 643 60.43 1.55 -36.06
CA LEU A 643 60.21 0.44 -35.11
C LEU A 643 61.54 -0.20 -34.60
N PRO A 644 61.58 -1.21 -33.68
CA PRO A 644 60.48 -2.09 -33.23
C PRO A 644 60.38 -2.42 -31.71
N ALA A 645 59.31 -3.14 -31.36
CA ALA A 645 59.11 -3.93 -30.13
C ALA A 645 59.95 -5.26 -30.18
N PRO A 646 60.06 -6.13 -29.14
CA PRO A 646 59.14 -6.28 -27.98
C PRO A 646 59.78 -6.61 -26.60
N SER A 647 58.94 -6.85 -25.57
CA SER A 647 58.99 -8.03 -24.66
C SER A 647 58.68 -7.77 -23.16
N THR A 648 57.75 -8.56 -22.61
CA THR A 648 57.67 -9.13 -21.23
C THR A 648 57.71 -8.28 -19.94
N VAL A 649 56.60 -8.37 -19.19
CA VAL A 649 56.46 -8.74 -17.75
C VAL A 649 57.09 -7.85 -16.63
N PRO A 650 56.29 -7.43 -15.61
CA PRO A 650 56.78 -6.67 -14.45
C PRO A 650 57.08 -7.52 -13.19
N PRO A 651 57.91 -7.01 -12.26
CA PRO A 651 57.83 -7.35 -10.83
C PRO A 651 57.67 -6.11 -9.90
N LYS A 652 57.47 -6.35 -8.59
CA LYS A 652 57.05 -5.36 -7.58
C LYS A 652 58.19 -4.78 -6.73
N GLY A 653 57.99 -3.55 -6.22
CA GLY A 653 58.59 -3.05 -4.97
C GLY A 653 60.00 -2.42 -5.08
N PRO A 654 60.64 -2.02 -3.95
CA PRO A 654 60.24 -2.22 -2.55
C PRO A 654 60.06 -0.93 -1.71
N ALA A 655 59.79 -1.08 -0.40
CA ALA A 655 59.60 -0.01 0.59
C ALA A 655 60.86 0.29 1.45
N LYS A 656 60.80 1.32 2.33
CA LYS A 656 61.50 1.41 3.65
C LYS A 656 60.59 2.15 4.67
N ILE A 657 60.34 1.65 5.91
CA ILE A 657 61.19 1.58 7.15
C ILE A 657 61.47 3.01 7.71
N LEU A 658 61.53 3.35 9.02
CA LEU A 658 61.54 2.62 10.31
C LEU A 658 60.17 2.76 11.05
N ILE A 659 59.88 2.45 12.34
CA ILE A 659 60.49 1.84 13.55
C ILE A 659 59.30 1.16 14.34
N SER A 660 59.30 0.41 15.46
CA SER A 660 60.09 0.33 16.71
C SER A 660 59.95 -1.04 17.45
N TYR A 661 60.14 -1.06 18.78
CA TYR A 661 60.18 -2.21 19.73
C TYR A 661 59.10 -2.10 20.85
N ALA A 662 58.81 -3.08 21.73
CA ALA A 662 59.42 -4.39 22.06
C ALA A 662 58.33 -5.44 22.47
N ILE A 663 58.36 -6.71 22.03
CA ILE A 663 59.02 -7.95 22.58
C ILE A 663 58.36 -8.63 23.81
N ALA A 664 57.70 -9.77 23.55
CA ALA A 664 57.69 -11.08 24.27
C ALA A 664 56.82 -12.06 23.44
N MET A 665 57.27 -13.14 22.78
CA MET A 665 57.91 -14.41 23.25
C MET A 665 57.03 -15.25 24.21
N LEU A 666 56.86 -16.58 24.09
CA LEU A 666 57.53 -17.65 23.30
C LEU A 666 56.52 -18.71 22.73
N PHE A 667 56.86 -19.30 21.56
CA PHE A 667 56.78 -20.73 21.10
C PHE A 667 55.67 -21.71 21.60
N GLY A 668 55.18 -22.70 20.84
CA GLY A 668 55.50 -23.27 19.52
C GLY A 668 54.53 -24.47 19.21
N GLY A 669 54.61 -25.26 18.14
CA GLY A 669 55.55 -25.35 17.01
C GLY A 669 55.05 -26.30 15.88
N LEU A 670 55.92 -26.63 14.91
CA LEU A 670 55.63 -27.33 13.63
C LEU A 670 55.05 -28.76 13.72
N ALA A 671 54.23 -29.11 12.71
CA ALA A 671 54.37 -30.34 11.92
C ALA A 671 53.73 -30.18 10.52
N VAL A 672 54.18 -30.94 9.51
CA VAL A 672 53.69 -30.89 8.11
C VAL A 672 53.31 -32.29 7.63
N GLY A 673 52.23 -32.42 6.85
CA GLY A 673 51.83 -33.68 6.21
C GLY A 673 50.84 -33.46 5.06
N LEU A 674 51.23 -33.83 3.84
CA LEU A 674 50.48 -33.58 2.61
C LEU A 674 50.11 -34.91 1.94
N THR A 675 48.82 -35.16 1.67
CA THR A 675 48.39 -36.07 0.58
C THR A 675 46.96 -35.79 0.12
N ILE A 676 46.57 -36.35 -1.02
CA ILE A 676 45.42 -35.96 -1.85
C ILE A 676 44.32 -37.03 -1.80
N GLY A 677 43.04 -36.63 -1.83
CA GLY A 677 41.91 -37.54 -1.98
C GLY A 677 40.58 -36.84 -2.30
N PHE A 678 40.27 -36.67 -3.60
CA PHE A 678 38.94 -36.25 -4.04
C PHE A 678 37.94 -37.43 -4.00
N VAL A 679 36.74 -37.22 -3.47
CA VAL A 679 35.60 -38.14 -3.63
C VAL A 679 34.37 -37.37 -4.07
N ILE A 680 33.86 -37.68 -5.27
CA ILE A 680 32.59 -37.20 -5.79
C ILE A 680 31.57 -38.33 -5.63
N VAL A 681 30.46 -38.09 -4.93
CA VAL A 681 29.39 -39.09 -4.75
C VAL A 681 28.28 -38.86 -5.77
N PHE A 682 28.25 -39.69 -6.81
CA PHE A 682 27.11 -39.84 -7.71
C PHE A 682 26.13 -40.87 -7.14
N PHE A 683 24.90 -40.49 -6.81
CA PHE A 683 23.84 -41.46 -6.56
C PHE A 683 23.39 -42.09 -7.88
N ARG A 684 23.54 -43.41 -8.02
CA ARG A 684 23.12 -44.16 -9.21
C ARG A 684 22.21 -45.32 -8.82
N TYR A 685 20.95 -45.22 -9.24
CA TYR A 685 19.87 -46.17 -8.95
C TYR A 685 20.14 -47.55 -9.57
N ARG A 686 20.04 -48.63 -8.78
CA ARG A 686 19.91 -50.00 -9.31
C ARG A 686 19.09 -50.91 -8.41
N ARG A 687 18.25 -51.71 -9.05
CA ARG A 687 17.25 -52.64 -8.48
C ARG A 687 17.74 -54.07 -8.70
N LYS A 688 17.52 -54.98 -7.74
CA LYS A 688 17.55 -56.43 -8.00
C LYS A 688 16.63 -57.21 -7.04
N GLU A 689 16.37 -58.47 -7.36
CA GLU A 689 15.15 -59.19 -6.95
C GLU A 689 15.25 -60.10 -5.71
N ASN A 690 14.05 -60.55 -5.30
CA ASN A 690 13.71 -61.44 -4.20
C ASN A 690 14.46 -62.80 -4.19
N THR A 691 14.58 -63.35 -2.98
CA THR A 691 14.36 -64.78 -2.69
C THR A 691 13.49 -64.90 -1.44
N VAL A 692 12.82 -66.06 -1.26
CA VAL A 692 11.85 -66.30 -0.17
C VAL A 692 12.06 -67.71 0.38
N ASP A 693 12.12 -67.82 1.71
CA ASP A 693 11.79 -68.98 2.56
C ASP A 693 11.89 -68.53 4.04
N ALA A 694 11.36 -69.19 5.06
CA ALA A 694 10.10 -69.92 5.25
C ALA A 694 10.01 -70.39 6.74
N SER A 695 8.82 -70.76 7.19
CA SER A 695 8.51 -71.55 8.41
C SER A 695 8.48 -70.88 9.82
N GLU A 696 7.27 -70.92 10.39
CA GLU A 696 6.89 -71.42 11.73
C GLU A 696 7.15 -70.67 13.07
N LYS A 697 6.19 -70.95 13.98
CA LYS A 697 6.22 -70.84 15.47
C LYS A 697 6.29 -69.43 16.07
N GLY A 698 5.10 -68.88 16.36
CA GLY A 698 4.93 -67.78 17.31
C GLY A 698 4.71 -68.28 18.74
N VAL A 699 4.87 -67.37 19.71
CA VAL A 699 4.46 -67.53 21.12
C VAL A 699 3.77 -66.23 21.55
N VAL A 700 2.67 -66.34 22.27
CA VAL A 700 1.95 -65.22 22.91
C VAL A 700 2.51 -65.02 24.32
N PHE A 701 2.70 -63.78 24.77
CA PHE A 701 2.46 -63.41 26.17
C PHE A 701 2.10 -61.93 26.35
N GLN A 702 1.65 -61.58 27.56
CA GLN A 702 0.86 -60.39 27.87
C GLN A 702 1.69 -59.15 28.23
N SER A 703 1.00 -58.01 28.20
CA SER A 703 1.34 -56.78 28.90
C SER A 703 1.56 -56.97 30.41
N PHE A 704 2.38 -56.13 31.00
CA PHE A 704 2.13 -55.60 32.35
C PHE A 704 2.19 -54.08 32.35
N ASN A 705 1.43 -53.48 33.27
CA ASN A 705 1.28 -52.05 33.49
C ASN A 705 1.92 -51.68 34.84
N ASP A 706 1.74 -50.42 35.28
CA ASP A 706 1.95 -49.94 36.66
C ASP A 706 3.43 -49.87 37.13
N THR A 707 3.86 -48.99 38.05
CA THR A 707 3.37 -47.71 38.64
C THR A 707 4.65 -46.96 39.14
N ILE A 708 4.66 -45.76 39.73
CA ILE A 708 3.69 -44.93 40.47
C ILE A 708 3.79 -43.47 39.97
#